data_AF-A0AAV9NHU7-F1
#
_entry.id   AF-A0AAV9NHU7-F1
#
_cell.length_a   1.000
_cell.length_b   1.000
_cell.length_c   1.000
_cell.angle_alpha   90.00
_cell.angle_beta   90.00
_cell.angle_gamma   90.00
#
_symmetry.space_group_name_H-M   'P 1'
#
loop_
_entity.id
_entity.type
_entity.pdbx_description
1 polymer ?
#
loop_
_entity_poly.entity_id
_entity_poly.type
_entity_poly.pdbx_seq_one_letter_code
_entity_poly.pdbx_strand_id
1 'polypeptide(L)'
;MSQTQVARPDSIQEEDPHNEPPTKKQKSRRPASPSAPLILPHQRLKAWQPILTPKTVLPILFAIGIIFAPIGGLLLWASASVQELVIDYTDCASTAGEEFTPIPSSKVSSSFKSSNNTAVPQWRLTRNTTTPPYSVTIRDTPVCTLQFSIPNDIGPPVYLYYRLTNFYQNHRRYVKSLDTDQLKGNALSNSSIGGSSCDPIKRDANGKAYYPCGLIANSLFNDTLNSPVAVNLAGGAPGEAYRMTNKSIAWGSDAELYKKTKYTNDQVSPPPNWHERFPDGYTDENPIPDLSTYEEFQVWMRTAGLPTFSKLALRNDEDTMTTGIYQMDIYDFFPVKVYDGTKSVLISTRTVVGGKNSFLGIAYVVVGGICVVLGVVFTIAHLIKPRFVLDFLAFKVVKLDLELLETKNSLHELLYNVDEAGQGIGAGVYGRLEENRGKRPNATTVFVHTTFAGLTRYKTIHRSCDVDKPSEELRLSHRYLQKNEPLKNELWDAQSVQQRYTRFVVDHSNHAHDKRQTPAMPPIYTIDTYIHIVSDTASSNPQSPDYVTDTQIQNQLRYLTAAYRNSSIGYRLAGIDRTTNDTWAANGDDLGMKRSLRRGTYSALNIYYQSQLQTTSGTTGVPTGALLLGSCSLPAAGVTRSTLPDAYVVDGCNILSGTLPGGNIGGYNLGGTTAHEVGHWNGLLHTFNGYTCSSADFGDYVADTPQQVSSTSGCPSSRDTCPNSGVSAGIYNGVGGPNPYGPQGYSGPDPIHNFMDYSTDVCYEGFSPGQSARMLNLWRIYREGL
;
A
#
# COMPACT_ATOMS: atom_id res chain seq x y z
N MET A 1 29.08 65.86 35.72
CA MET A 1 28.70 66.05 34.30
C MET A 1 27.21 65.76 34.20
N SER A 2 26.40 66.82 34.23
CA SER A 2 25.53 67.26 33.11
C SER A 2 24.44 66.24 32.80
N GLN A 3 23.27 66.37 33.43
CA GLN A 3 22.05 67.09 32.95
C GLN A 3 21.07 66.11 32.27
N THR A 4 19.93 65.82 32.93
CA THR A 4 18.56 66.36 32.66
C THR A 4 17.93 65.69 31.43
N GLN A 5 16.66 65.26 31.34
CA GLN A 5 15.36 65.75 31.83
C GLN A 5 14.33 64.65 31.40
N VAL A 6 13.14 64.40 31.99
CA VAL A 6 11.87 65.15 31.98
C VAL A 6 10.88 64.29 32.80
N ALA A 7 10.44 64.71 34.00
CA ALA A 7 9.20 65.42 34.35
C ALA A 7 8.01 64.55 34.83
N ARG A 8 7.68 64.79 36.11
CA ARG A 8 6.41 64.68 36.86
C ARG A 8 5.36 65.69 36.32
N PRO A 9 4.10 65.83 36.83
CA PRO A 9 3.24 64.97 37.67
C PRO A 9 1.69 65.09 37.36
N ASP A 10 0.88 64.49 38.24
CA ASP A 10 -0.46 64.89 38.75
C ASP A 10 -1.71 64.96 37.85
N SER A 11 -2.68 64.10 38.20
CA SER A 11 -3.99 64.58 38.69
C SER A 11 -4.59 63.57 39.67
N ILE A 12 -4.81 64.05 40.88
CA ILE A 12 -5.51 63.46 42.02
C ILE A 12 -7.02 63.46 41.72
N GLN A 13 -7.79 62.46 42.19
CA GLN A 13 -8.80 62.61 43.27
C GLN A 13 -9.94 61.55 43.23
N GLU A 14 -10.13 60.88 44.40
CA GLU A 14 -11.40 60.35 44.99
C GLU A 14 -12.21 59.25 44.24
N GLU A 15 -12.82 58.22 44.84
CA GLU A 15 -13.06 57.79 46.23
C GLU A 15 -13.66 56.35 46.19
N ASP A 16 -13.81 55.72 47.37
CA ASP A 16 -14.88 54.74 47.73
C ASP A 16 -14.56 53.20 47.78
N PRO A 17 -15.22 52.38 48.63
CA PRO A 17 -14.90 52.23 50.05
C PRO A 17 -15.00 50.75 50.52
N HIS A 18 -14.12 49.83 50.10
CA HIS A 18 -14.18 48.45 50.64
C HIS A 18 -12.80 47.87 50.90
N ASN A 19 -12.20 48.27 52.01
CA ASN A 19 -10.99 47.65 52.52
C ASN A 19 -11.30 46.88 53.81
N GLU A 20 -11.95 45.72 53.67
CA GLU A 20 -11.81 44.62 54.63
C GLU A 20 -10.85 43.58 54.04
N PRO A 21 -9.88 43.06 54.82
CA PRO A 21 -8.92 42.08 54.30
C PRO A 21 -9.62 40.74 54.05
N PRO A 22 -9.47 40.11 52.86
CA PRO A 22 -10.17 38.87 52.57
C PRO A 22 -9.55 37.72 53.38
N THR A 23 -10.37 37.12 54.24
CA THR A 23 -10.16 35.79 54.79
C THR A 23 -9.88 34.80 53.66
N LYS A 24 -8.83 33.99 53.83
CA LYS A 24 -8.38 32.97 52.85
C LYS A 24 -9.54 32.02 52.51
N LYS A 25 -10.16 32.20 51.34
CA LYS A 25 -11.06 31.20 50.76
C LYS A 25 -10.28 29.93 50.43
N GLN A 26 -10.66 28.82 51.06
CA GLN A 26 -10.28 27.48 50.63
C GLN A 26 -10.69 27.27 49.16
N LYS A 27 -9.73 26.97 48.29
CA LYS A 27 -9.99 26.58 46.89
C LYS A 27 -10.64 25.19 46.88
N SER A 28 -11.97 25.15 46.78
CA SER A 28 -12.70 23.92 46.42
C SER A 28 -12.50 23.61 44.94
N ARG A 29 -12.13 22.37 44.63
CA ARG A 29 -11.96 21.83 43.26
C ARG A 29 -13.28 21.31 42.64
N ARG A 30 -14.44 21.53 43.26
CA ARG A 30 -15.71 20.99 42.76
C ARG A 30 -16.29 21.90 41.66
N PRO A 31 -16.57 21.39 40.45
CA PRO A 31 -17.24 22.17 39.42
C PRO A 31 -18.66 22.55 39.86
N ALA A 32 -19.12 23.74 39.46
CA ALA A 32 -20.40 24.31 39.87
C ALA A 32 -21.60 23.47 39.38
N SER A 33 -22.61 23.30 40.25
CA SER A 33 -23.90 22.69 39.91
C SER A 33 -24.73 23.57 38.96
N PRO A 34 -25.62 22.99 38.14
CA PRO A 34 -25.95 23.55 36.84
C PRO A 34 -27.02 24.63 36.93
N SER A 35 -26.67 25.85 36.52
CA SER A 35 -27.58 26.72 35.78
C SER A 35 -27.18 26.67 34.29
N ALA A 36 -28.15 26.95 33.42
CA ALA A 36 -28.27 26.43 32.06
C ALA A 36 -27.13 26.60 31.01
N PRO A 37 -26.06 27.41 31.12
CA PRO A 37 -25.14 27.57 29.99
C PRO A 37 -24.00 26.53 29.86
N LEU A 38 -23.75 25.63 30.84
CA LEU A 38 -22.61 24.69 30.80
C LEU A 38 -23.03 23.19 30.82
N ILE A 39 -23.57 22.70 29.71
CA ILE A 39 -23.96 21.29 29.53
C ILE A 39 -22.79 20.40 29.03
N LEU A 40 -21.83 21.00 28.31
CA LEU A 40 -20.73 20.29 27.63
C LEU A 40 -19.73 19.59 28.58
N PRO A 41 -19.26 20.19 29.68
CA PRO A 41 -18.28 19.54 30.57
C PRO A 41 -18.85 18.37 31.38
N HIS A 42 -20.18 18.31 31.52
CA HIS A 42 -20.88 17.31 32.32
C HIS A 42 -21.42 16.13 31.49
N GLN A 43 -21.13 16.07 30.18
CA GLN A 43 -21.62 15.04 29.26
C GLN A 43 -23.16 14.86 29.27
N ARG A 44 -23.91 15.94 29.48
CA ARG A 44 -25.40 15.93 29.49
C ARG A 44 -26.00 16.48 28.20
N LEU A 45 -25.29 16.36 27.08
CA LEU A 45 -25.81 16.76 25.79
C LEU A 45 -27.09 15.97 25.47
N LYS A 46 -28.06 16.63 24.82
CA LYS A 46 -29.21 15.93 24.25
C LYS A 46 -28.69 14.96 23.19
N ALA A 47 -28.61 13.69 23.56
CA ALA A 47 -28.19 12.61 22.69
C ALA A 47 -29.38 11.73 22.33
N TRP A 48 -29.43 11.27 21.08
CA TRP A 48 -30.34 10.22 20.66
C TRP A 48 -29.59 8.89 20.69
N GLN A 49 -30.11 7.93 21.43
CA GLN A 49 -29.56 6.57 21.51
C GLN A 49 -30.46 5.62 20.73
N PRO A 50 -30.11 5.24 19.48
CA PRO A 50 -30.91 4.32 18.69
C PRO A 50 -30.82 2.91 19.29
N ILE A 51 -31.87 2.49 19.99
CA ILE A 51 -32.00 1.10 20.42
C ILE A 51 -32.54 0.30 19.22
N LEU A 52 -31.69 -0.56 18.67
CA LEU A 52 -32.02 -1.42 17.53
C LEU A 52 -32.95 -2.54 18.02
N THR A 53 -34.24 -2.38 17.79
CA THR A 53 -35.25 -3.41 18.09
C THR A 53 -35.76 -4.02 16.78
N PRO A 54 -36.27 -5.26 16.79
CA PRO A 54 -36.87 -5.85 15.59
C PRO A 54 -37.97 -4.98 14.97
N LYS A 55 -38.72 -4.23 15.79
CA LYS A 55 -39.75 -3.29 15.35
C LYS A 55 -39.20 -2.08 14.58
N THR A 56 -37.96 -1.67 14.82
CA THR A 56 -37.32 -0.56 14.09
C THR A 56 -36.45 -1.05 12.95
N VAL A 57 -35.75 -2.18 13.11
CA VAL A 57 -34.79 -2.69 12.11
C VAL A 57 -35.48 -3.41 10.95
N LEU A 58 -36.50 -4.26 11.20
CA LEU A 58 -37.15 -5.03 10.13
C LEU A 58 -37.83 -4.13 9.08
N PRO A 59 -38.62 -3.11 9.44
CA PRO A 59 -39.21 -2.21 8.43
C PRO A 59 -38.16 -1.47 7.61
N ILE A 60 -37.03 -1.10 8.21
CA ILE A 60 -35.92 -0.42 7.51
C ILE A 60 -35.28 -1.36 6.48
N LEU A 61 -35.00 -2.62 6.84
CA LEU A 61 -34.43 -3.60 5.90
C LEU A 61 -35.35 -3.85 4.69
N PHE A 62 -36.64 -4.04 4.93
CA PHE A 62 -37.60 -4.22 3.82
C PHE A 62 -37.78 -2.94 3.00
N ALA A 63 -37.81 -1.76 3.63
CA ALA A 63 -37.90 -0.49 2.92
C ALA A 63 -36.69 -0.25 2.00
N ILE A 64 -35.48 -0.51 2.48
CA ILE A 64 -34.26 -0.43 1.66
C ILE A 64 -34.36 -1.39 0.48
N GLY A 65 -34.76 -2.65 0.72
CA GLY A 65 -34.93 -3.65 -0.34
C GLY A 65 -35.93 -3.24 -1.42
N ILE A 66 -37.12 -2.77 -1.01
CA ILE A 66 -38.20 -2.35 -1.90
C ILE A 66 -37.82 -1.11 -2.71
N ILE A 67 -37.00 -0.21 -2.17
CA ILE A 67 -36.55 1.00 -2.87
C ILE A 67 -35.37 0.67 -3.80
N PHE A 68 -34.40 -0.12 -3.34
CA PHE A 68 -33.15 -0.35 -4.07
C PHE A 68 -33.34 -1.29 -5.26
N ALA A 69 -34.26 -2.26 -5.19
CA ALA A 69 -34.47 -3.19 -6.30
C ALA A 69 -35.04 -2.52 -7.57
N PRO A 70 -36.10 -1.67 -7.53
CA PRO A 70 -36.57 -0.92 -8.68
C PRO A 70 -35.54 0.08 -9.21
N ILE A 71 -34.82 0.78 -8.32
CA ILE A 71 -33.76 1.71 -8.72
C ILE A 71 -32.64 0.94 -9.46
N GLY A 72 -32.18 -0.18 -8.90
CA GLY A 72 -31.18 -1.03 -9.53
C GLY A 72 -31.63 -1.56 -10.89
N GLY A 73 -32.89 -1.99 -11.01
CA GLY A 73 -33.49 -2.40 -12.28
C GLY A 73 -33.53 -1.28 -13.33
N LEU A 74 -33.92 -0.07 -12.93
CA LEU A 74 -33.93 1.11 -13.81
C LEU A 74 -32.51 1.47 -14.27
N LEU A 75 -31.51 1.40 -13.38
CA LEU A 75 -30.11 1.67 -13.73
C LEU A 75 -29.55 0.63 -14.70
N LEU A 76 -29.89 -0.66 -14.53
CA LEU A 76 -29.52 -1.72 -15.47
C LEU A 76 -30.15 -1.51 -16.84
N TRP A 77 -31.44 -1.18 -16.87
CA TRP A 77 -32.14 -0.88 -18.11
C TRP A 77 -31.56 0.35 -18.82
N ALA A 78 -31.25 1.41 -18.08
CA ALA A 78 -30.59 2.60 -18.62
C ALA A 78 -29.22 2.23 -19.20
N SER A 79 -28.39 1.47 -18.47
CA SER A 79 -27.09 1.01 -18.97
C SER A 79 -27.20 0.11 -20.20
N ALA A 80 -28.22 -0.75 -20.30
CA ALA A 80 -28.43 -1.65 -21.44
C ALA A 80 -28.95 -0.91 -22.68
N SER A 81 -29.58 0.26 -22.49
CA SER A 81 -30.07 1.11 -23.58
C SER A 81 -28.97 1.89 -24.29
N VAL A 82 -27.76 1.95 -23.71
CA VAL A 82 -26.59 2.60 -24.31
C VAL A 82 -26.06 1.75 -25.46
N GLN A 83 -25.88 2.39 -26.61
CA GLN A 83 -25.24 1.78 -27.78
C GLN A 83 -23.77 2.19 -27.83
N GLU A 84 -22.88 1.23 -28.04
CA GLU A 84 -21.43 1.41 -27.95
C GLU A 84 -20.69 0.54 -28.97
N LEU A 85 -19.68 1.10 -29.63
CA LEU A 85 -18.72 0.40 -30.49
C LEU A 85 -17.31 0.78 -30.10
N VAL A 86 -16.48 -0.21 -29.79
CA VAL A 86 -15.07 -0.06 -29.43
C VAL A 86 -14.23 -0.83 -30.43
N ILE A 87 -13.25 -0.15 -31.05
CA ILE A 87 -12.29 -0.75 -31.99
C ILE A 87 -10.88 -0.38 -31.54
N ASP A 88 -10.09 -1.39 -31.17
CA ASP A 88 -8.67 -1.25 -30.87
C ASP A 88 -7.85 -1.22 -32.16
N TYR A 89 -7.19 -0.09 -32.41
CA TYR A 89 -6.39 0.16 -33.60
C TYR A 89 -4.87 0.22 -33.30
N THR A 90 -4.45 -0.22 -32.11
CA THR A 90 -3.05 -0.15 -31.62
C THR A 90 -2.04 -0.77 -32.58
N ASP A 91 -2.40 -1.88 -33.23
CA ASP A 91 -1.50 -2.61 -34.13
C ASP A 91 -1.69 -2.29 -35.60
N CYS A 92 -2.54 -1.31 -35.93
CA CYS A 92 -2.85 -0.99 -37.31
C CYS A 92 -1.58 -0.65 -38.12
N ALA A 93 -0.70 0.19 -37.58
CA ALA A 93 0.57 0.54 -38.20
C ALA A 93 1.55 -0.63 -38.42
N SER A 94 1.37 -1.75 -37.70
CA SER A 94 2.27 -2.92 -37.77
C SER A 94 1.66 -4.15 -38.45
N THR A 95 0.33 -4.27 -38.51
CA THR A 95 -0.36 -5.49 -38.95
C THR A 95 -1.29 -5.30 -40.13
N ALA A 96 -1.78 -4.07 -40.39
CA ALA A 96 -2.63 -3.81 -41.53
C ALA A 96 -1.78 -3.59 -42.80
N GLY A 97 -2.24 -4.17 -43.91
CA GLY A 97 -1.70 -3.89 -45.25
C GLY A 97 -2.40 -2.70 -45.90
N GLU A 98 -2.07 -2.43 -47.17
CA GLU A 98 -2.70 -1.37 -47.97
C GLU A 98 -4.16 -1.68 -48.35
N GLU A 99 -4.52 -2.97 -48.36
CA GLU A 99 -5.87 -3.46 -48.62
C GLU A 99 -6.67 -3.66 -47.33
N PHE A 100 -8.01 -3.59 -47.44
CA PHE A 100 -8.89 -3.82 -46.31
C PHE A 100 -8.83 -5.27 -45.82
N THR A 101 -8.40 -5.43 -44.57
CA THR A 101 -8.31 -6.73 -43.89
C THR A 101 -9.21 -6.74 -42.65
N PRO A 102 -9.83 -7.87 -42.30
CA PRO A 102 -10.71 -7.96 -41.14
C PRO A 102 -9.92 -7.75 -39.84
N ILE A 103 -10.48 -6.95 -38.94
CA ILE A 103 -9.94 -6.72 -37.60
C ILE A 103 -10.21 -7.97 -36.74
N PRO A 104 -9.22 -8.46 -35.97
CA PRO A 104 -9.43 -9.58 -35.05
C PRO A 104 -10.60 -9.32 -34.09
N SER A 105 -11.43 -10.33 -33.85
CA SER A 105 -12.62 -10.21 -32.99
C SER A 105 -12.29 -9.84 -31.54
N SER A 106 -11.08 -10.15 -31.05
CA SER A 106 -10.62 -9.74 -29.72
C SER A 106 -10.42 -8.23 -29.57
N LYS A 107 -10.31 -7.49 -30.68
CA LYS A 107 -10.09 -6.04 -30.71
C LYS A 107 -11.35 -5.22 -30.92
N VAL A 108 -12.47 -5.89 -31.15
CA VAL A 108 -13.76 -5.25 -31.42
C VAL A 108 -14.74 -5.64 -30.32
N SER A 109 -15.37 -4.64 -29.71
CA SER A 109 -16.47 -4.84 -28.78
C SER A 109 -17.63 -3.95 -29.19
N SER A 110 -18.80 -4.54 -29.45
CA SER A 110 -19.99 -3.81 -29.89
C SER A 110 -21.21 -4.16 -29.05
N SER A 111 -22.05 -3.18 -28.81
CA SER A 111 -23.31 -3.29 -28.08
C SER A 111 -24.36 -2.43 -28.78
N PHE A 112 -25.25 -3.08 -29.52
CA PHE A 112 -26.32 -2.41 -30.26
C PHE A 112 -27.68 -3.04 -29.92
N LYS A 113 -28.76 -2.34 -30.28
CA LYS A 113 -30.13 -2.85 -30.07
C LYS A 113 -30.45 -4.01 -31.01
N SER A 114 -29.92 -3.97 -32.24
CA SER A 114 -30.05 -5.02 -33.24
C SER A 114 -28.74 -5.80 -33.38
N SER A 115 -28.84 -7.13 -33.48
CA SER A 115 -27.71 -8.04 -33.75
C SER A 115 -27.67 -8.54 -35.20
N ASN A 116 -28.56 -8.07 -36.07
CA ASN A 116 -28.62 -8.54 -37.45
C ASN A 116 -27.43 -8.02 -38.26
N ASN A 117 -26.53 -8.95 -38.62
CA ASN A 117 -25.46 -8.82 -39.61
C ASN A 117 -24.60 -7.55 -39.48
N THR A 118 -23.90 -7.40 -38.36
CA THR A 118 -22.76 -6.48 -38.30
C THR A 118 -21.66 -7.02 -39.21
N ALA A 119 -21.44 -6.35 -40.35
CA ALA A 119 -20.27 -6.62 -41.18
C ALA A 119 -19.02 -6.52 -40.29
N VAL A 120 -18.14 -7.52 -40.40
CA VAL A 120 -16.89 -7.58 -39.61
C VAL A 120 -16.10 -6.31 -39.87
N PRO A 121 -15.72 -5.53 -38.85
CA PRO A 121 -14.92 -4.33 -39.06
C PRO A 121 -13.61 -4.66 -39.75
N GLN A 122 -13.18 -3.78 -40.65
CA GLN A 122 -11.97 -3.92 -41.44
C GLN A 122 -11.07 -2.72 -41.22
N TRP A 123 -9.77 -2.90 -41.43
CA TRP A 123 -8.81 -1.81 -41.42
C TRP A 123 -7.88 -1.88 -42.62
N ARG A 124 -7.26 -0.76 -42.96
CA ARG A 124 -6.11 -0.69 -43.86
C ARG A 124 -5.16 0.39 -43.40
N LEU A 125 -3.91 0.25 -43.79
CA LEU A 125 -2.86 1.23 -43.53
C LEU A 125 -2.50 1.94 -44.83
N THR A 126 -2.61 3.26 -44.84
CA THR A 126 -2.08 4.10 -45.92
C THR A 126 -1.07 5.10 -45.35
N ARG A 127 -0.30 5.77 -46.20
CA ARG A 127 0.55 6.89 -45.80
C ARG A 127 0.08 8.15 -46.50
N ASN A 128 -0.07 9.22 -45.74
CA ASN A 128 -0.48 10.51 -46.28
C ASN A 128 0.29 11.65 -45.60
N THR A 129 0.37 12.78 -46.28
CA THR A 129 0.89 14.02 -45.70
C THR A 129 -0.28 14.76 -45.07
N THR A 130 -0.14 15.13 -43.79
CA THR A 130 -1.19 15.84 -43.05
C THR A 130 -0.63 17.02 -42.29
N THR A 131 -1.47 18.01 -42.02
CA THR A 131 -1.13 19.18 -41.22
C THR A 131 -2.06 19.20 -40.00
N PRO A 132 -1.62 18.60 -38.87
CA PRO A 132 -2.43 18.61 -37.65
C PRO A 132 -2.73 20.04 -37.18
N PRO A 133 -3.80 20.27 -36.40
CA PRO A 133 -4.08 21.59 -35.85
C PRO A 133 -2.90 22.14 -35.03
N TYR A 134 -2.55 23.41 -35.25
CA TYR A 134 -1.43 24.08 -34.57
C TYR A 134 -0.12 23.28 -34.71
N SER A 135 0.28 23.00 -35.94
CA SER A 135 1.44 22.15 -36.26
C SER A 135 1.96 22.44 -37.67
N VAL A 136 3.22 22.10 -37.91
CA VAL A 136 3.76 21.98 -39.28
C VAL A 136 3.11 20.82 -40.05
N THR A 137 3.32 20.80 -41.36
CA THR A 137 2.95 19.68 -42.22
C THR A 137 3.90 18.51 -42.00
N ILE A 138 3.34 17.35 -41.65
CA ILE A 138 4.09 16.12 -41.39
C ILE A 138 3.89 15.18 -42.58
N ARG A 139 5.01 14.73 -43.17
CA ARG A 139 5.02 13.82 -44.33
C ARG A 139 5.05 12.36 -43.88
N ASP A 140 4.58 11.48 -44.76
CA ASP A 140 4.64 10.02 -44.61
C ASP A 140 3.98 9.47 -43.32
N THR A 141 2.96 10.18 -42.81
CA THR A 141 2.23 9.80 -41.60
C THR A 141 1.41 8.53 -41.85
N PRO A 142 1.50 7.52 -40.97
CA PRO A 142 0.64 6.33 -41.04
C PRO A 142 -0.81 6.71 -40.75
N VAL A 143 -1.69 6.40 -41.70
CA VAL A 143 -3.14 6.60 -41.62
C VAL A 143 -3.81 5.25 -41.49
N CYS A 144 -4.41 5.00 -40.33
CA CYS A 144 -5.25 3.84 -40.10
C CYS A 144 -6.68 4.16 -40.51
N THR A 145 -7.12 3.59 -41.64
CA THR A 145 -8.50 3.71 -42.09
C THR A 145 -9.31 2.55 -41.52
N LEU A 146 -10.28 2.85 -40.66
CA LEU A 146 -11.21 1.88 -40.08
C LEU A 146 -12.52 1.88 -40.86
N GLN A 147 -13.04 0.71 -41.21
CA GLN A 147 -14.35 0.52 -41.82
C GLN A 147 -15.21 -0.35 -40.91
N PHE A 148 -16.37 0.16 -40.49
CA PHE A 148 -17.23 -0.51 -39.51
C PHE A 148 -18.72 -0.32 -39.84
N SER A 149 -19.56 -1.24 -39.38
CA SER A 149 -21.00 -1.22 -39.64
C SER A 149 -21.80 -0.82 -38.42
N ILE A 150 -22.79 0.05 -38.62
CA ILE A 150 -23.80 0.44 -37.65
C ILE A 150 -25.11 -0.29 -37.97
N PRO A 151 -25.57 -1.25 -37.14
CA PRO A 151 -26.66 -2.17 -37.49
C PRO A 151 -28.07 -1.57 -37.33
N ASN A 152 -28.18 -0.41 -36.67
CA ASN A 152 -29.45 0.32 -36.51
C ASN A 152 -29.16 1.80 -36.26
N ASP A 153 -30.15 2.65 -36.50
CA ASP A 153 -30.00 4.10 -36.32
C ASP A 153 -29.68 4.47 -34.86
N ILE A 154 -28.76 5.41 -34.68
CA ILE A 154 -28.32 5.94 -33.41
C ILE A 154 -28.70 7.42 -33.36
N GLY A 155 -29.70 7.76 -32.55
CA GLY A 155 -30.15 9.14 -32.37
C GLY A 155 -29.14 10.02 -31.62
N PRO A 156 -29.19 11.35 -31.80
CA PRO A 156 -28.30 12.28 -31.12
C PRO A 156 -28.57 12.33 -29.60
N PRO A 157 -27.55 12.63 -28.78
CA PRO A 157 -26.18 12.93 -29.16
C PRO A 157 -25.28 11.69 -29.28
N VAL A 158 -24.40 11.70 -30.29
CA VAL A 158 -23.37 10.68 -30.55
C VAL A 158 -22.01 11.22 -30.18
N TYR A 159 -21.26 10.46 -29.39
CA TYR A 159 -19.93 10.84 -28.91
C TYR A 159 -18.87 9.90 -29.45
N LEU A 160 -17.75 10.47 -29.90
CA LEU A 160 -16.53 9.76 -30.25
C LEU A 160 -15.47 10.03 -29.17
N TYR A 161 -15.07 8.96 -28.50
CA TYR A 161 -13.99 8.97 -27.52
C TYR A 161 -12.78 8.22 -28.08
N TYR A 162 -11.59 8.60 -27.62
CA TYR A 162 -10.46 7.67 -27.60
C TYR A 162 -10.32 7.07 -26.21
N ARG A 163 -9.95 5.80 -26.16
CA ARG A 163 -9.69 5.05 -24.93
C ARG A 163 -8.22 4.66 -24.89
N LEU A 164 -7.55 4.99 -23.79
CA LEU A 164 -6.18 4.54 -23.52
C LEU A 164 -6.20 3.57 -22.35
N THR A 165 -5.40 2.51 -22.46
CA THR A 165 -5.15 1.57 -21.36
C THR A 165 -3.70 1.66 -20.90
N ASN A 166 -3.46 1.27 -19.65
CA ASN A 166 -2.13 1.24 -19.04
C ASN A 166 -1.41 2.61 -19.03
N PHE A 167 -2.16 3.71 -19.06
CA PHE A 167 -1.60 5.07 -19.03
C PHE A 167 -1.97 5.78 -17.73
N TYR A 168 -0.98 6.04 -16.87
CA TYR A 168 -1.20 6.45 -15.48
C TYR A 168 -1.29 7.98 -15.31
N GLN A 169 -2.41 8.59 -15.75
CA GLN A 169 -2.68 10.02 -15.48
C GLN A 169 -2.84 10.34 -13.99
N ASN A 170 -3.16 9.34 -13.16
CA ASN A 170 -3.37 9.48 -11.72
C ASN A 170 -2.07 9.42 -10.90
N HIS A 171 -0.90 9.25 -11.54
CA HIS A 171 0.37 9.21 -10.84
C HIS A 171 0.65 10.55 -10.14
N ARG A 172 1.03 10.52 -8.85
CA ARG A 172 1.20 11.72 -7.99
C ARG A 172 2.06 12.80 -8.63
N ARG A 173 3.19 12.42 -9.25
CA ARG A 173 4.09 13.35 -9.94
C ARG A 173 3.47 13.92 -11.22
N TYR A 174 2.69 13.11 -11.95
CA TYR A 174 2.05 13.50 -13.19
C TYR A 174 0.98 14.57 -12.94
N VAL A 175 0.05 14.29 -12.00
CA VAL A 175 -1.06 15.20 -11.65
C VAL A 175 -0.57 16.57 -11.16
N LYS A 176 0.57 16.63 -10.46
CA LYS A 176 1.14 17.88 -9.95
C LYS A 176 1.92 18.67 -10.99
N SER A 177 2.30 18.05 -12.10
CA SER A 177 3.23 18.64 -13.08
C SER A 177 2.49 19.52 -14.08
N LEU A 178 2.08 20.71 -13.60
CA LEU A 178 1.49 21.79 -14.37
C LEU A 178 1.68 23.13 -13.63
N ASP A 179 1.57 24.25 -14.34
CA ASP A 179 1.55 25.58 -13.75
C ASP A 179 0.23 26.29 -14.06
N THR A 180 -0.56 26.58 -13.02
CA THR A 180 -1.90 27.15 -13.21
C THR A 180 -1.88 28.58 -13.70
N ASP A 181 -0.87 29.37 -13.35
CA ASP A 181 -0.80 30.77 -13.74
C ASP A 181 -0.39 30.91 -15.20
N GLN A 182 0.46 30.00 -15.68
CA GLN A 182 0.77 29.84 -17.09
C GLN A 182 -0.48 29.49 -17.91
N LEU A 183 -1.30 28.54 -17.44
CA LEU A 183 -2.55 28.14 -18.12
C LEU A 183 -3.62 29.24 -18.13
N LYS A 184 -3.64 30.10 -17.10
CA LYS A 184 -4.46 31.32 -17.05
C LYS A 184 -3.97 32.43 -17.98
N GLY A 185 -2.93 32.19 -18.78
CA GLY A 185 -2.41 33.11 -19.79
C GLY A 185 -1.40 34.14 -19.27
N ASN A 186 -0.88 33.98 -18.05
CA ASN A 186 0.14 34.88 -17.53
C ASN A 186 1.53 34.53 -18.11
N ALA A 187 2.26 35.55 -18.57
CA ALA A 187 3.65 35.41 -18.98
C ALA A 187 4.56 35.41 -17.76
N LEU A 188 4.93 34.21 -17.28
CA LEU A 188 5.84 34.03 -16.15
C LEU A 188 7.30 34.07 -16.61
N SER A 189 8.20 34.60 -15.78
CA SER A 189 9.63 34.59 -16.11
C SER A 189 10.20 33.17 -16.07
N ASN A 190 11.33 32.96 -16.76
CA ASN A 190 12.05 31.68 -16.72
C ASN A 190 12.34 31.29 -15.26
N SER A 191 12.79 32.23 -14.42
CA SER A 191 13.06 32.00 -12.98
C SER A 191 11.85 31.43 -12.24
N SER A 192 10.67 32.05 -12.38
CA SER A 192 9.42 31.58 -11.75
C SER A 192 9.02 30.18 -12.19
N ILE A 193 9.15 29.84 -13.47
CA ILE A 193 8.87 28.48 -13.98
C ILE A 193 9.87 27.44 -13.42
N GLY A 194 11.11 27.85 -13.14
CA GLY A 194 12.09 26.95 -12.51
C GLY A 194 11.69 26.50 -11.11
N GLY A 195 11.00 27.37 -10.36
CA GLY A 195 10.48 27.07 -9.03
C GLY A 195 9.05 26.52 -9.00
N SER A 196 8.38 26.39 -10.15
CA SER A 196 6.99 25.94 -10.20
C SER A 196 6.84 24.43 -10.03
N SER A 197 5.59 23.96 -10.03
CA SER A 197 5.28 22.52 -9.90
C SER A 197 5.50 21.72 -11.20
N CYS A 198 5.93 22.35 -12.29
CA CYS A 198 6.15 21.72 -13.60
C CYS A 198 7.31 20.70 -13.68
N ASP A 199 7.84 20.21 -12.55
CA ASP A 199 8.92 19.21 -12.55
C ASP A 199 8.49 17.90 -13.24
N PRO A 200 9.35 17.29 -14.09
CA PRO A 200 10.68 17.75 -14.53
C PRO A 200 10.67 18.65 -15.79
N ILE A 201 9.52 18.80 -16.48
CA ILE A 201 9.43 19.52 -17.77
C ILE A 201 9.19 21.01 -17.54
N LYS A 202 10.23 21.71 -17.11
CA LYS A 202 10.18 23.16 -16.78
C LYS A 202 10.78 24.04 -17.86
N ARG A 203 12.01 23.75 -18.27
CA ARG A 203 12.81 24.57 -19.18
C ARG A 203 13.58 23.70 -20.15
N ASP A 204 13.89 24.26 -21.31
CA ASP A 204 14.77 23.65 -22.29
C ASP A 204 16.26 23.74 -21.89
N ALA A 205 17.12 23.13 -22.69
CA ALA A 205 18.57 23.13 -22.49
C ALA A 205 19.19 24.55 -22.53
N ASN A 206 18.50 25.50 -23.18
CA ASN A 206 18.92 26.91 -23.28
C ASN A 206 18.38 27.76 -22.12
N GLY A 207 17.66 27.16 -21.17
CA GLY A 207 17.10 27.84 -20.01
C GLY A 207 15.80 28.61 -20.29
N LYS A 208 15.18 28.40 -21.45
CA LYS A 208 13.91 29.00 -21.86
C LYS A 208 12.74 28.16 -21.35
N ALA A 209 11.69 28.79 -20.84
CA ALA A 209 10.55 28.08 -20.26
C ALA A 209 9.76 27.29 -21.32
N TYR A 210 9.34 26.07 -20.98
CA TYR A 210 8.38 25.34 -21.80
C TYR A 210 6.98 25.96 -21.67
N TYR A 211 6.29 26.11 -22.79
CA TYR A 211 4.89 26.50 -22.80
C TYR A 211 4.08 25.55 -23.69
N PRO A 212 3.00 24.94 -23.17
CA PRO A 212 2.69 24.75 -21.75
C PRO A 212 3.68 23.81 -21.02
N CYS A 213 4.10 24.13 -19.80
CA CYS A 213 5.03 23.30 -19.02
C CYS A 213 4.36 22.12 -18.32
N GLY A 214 5.18 21.13 -17.94
CA GLY A 214 4.77 19.98 -17.13
C GLY A 214 4.47 18.70 -17.91
N LEU A 215 4.41 17.58 -17.18
CA LEU A 215 4.26 16.23 -17.75
C LEU A 215 2.91 16.03 -18.44
N ILE A 216 1.85 16.64 -17.92
CA ILE A 216 0.50 16.46 -18.47
C ILE A 216 0.45 17.03 -19.88
N ALA A 217 0.90 18.27 -20.04
CA ALA A 217 0.91 18.95 -21.33
C ALA A 217 1.90 18.32 -22.32
N ASN A 218 3.08 17.90 -21.85
CA ASN A 218 4.08 17.23 -22.68
C ASN A 218 3.54 15.94 -23.31
N SER A 219 2.78 15.15 -22.56
CA SER A 219 2.27 13.83 -23.03
C SER A 219 0.89 13.88 -23.68
N LEU A 220 0.50 15.04 -24.23
CA LEU A 220 -0.77 15.23 -24.94
C LEU A 220 -0.99 14.13 -26.01
N PHE A 221 -2.16 13.50 -25.96
CA PHE A 221 -2.60 12.59 -27.02
C PHE A 221 -2.73 13.34 -28.34
N ASN A 222 -2.00 12.88 -29.37
CA ASN A 222 -1.82 13.61 -30.62
C ASN A 222 -2.30 12.84 -31.87
N ASP A 223 -2.93 11.66 -31.74
CA ASP A 223 -3.60 11.06 -32.91
C ASP A 223 -4.73 11.99 -33.38
N THR A 224 -4.85 12.18 -34.70
CA THR A 224 -5.92 13.01 -35.28
C THR A 224 -7.06 12.11 -35.74
N LEU A 225 -8.21 12.25 -35.10
CA LEU A 225 -9.44 11.49 -35.39
C LEU A 225 -10.35 12.31 -36.31
N ASN A 226 -10.63 11.80 -37.51
CA ASN A 226 -11.55 12.45 -38.44
C ASN A 226 -13.00 12.01 -38.24
N SER A 227 -13.94 12.81 -38.74
CA SER A 227 -15.36 12.46 -38.77
C SER A 227 -15.61 11.22 -39.65
N PRO A 228 -16.46 10.26 -39.23
CA PRO A 228 -16.82 9.12 -40.05
C PRO A 228 -17.56 9.50 -41.33
N VAL A 229 -17.32 8.80 -42.42
CA VAL A 229 -17.96 8.99 -43.73
C VAL A 229 -18.71 7.73 -44.13
N ALA A 230 -19.98 7.83 -44.52
CA ALA A 230 -20.75 6.69 -44.98
C ALA A 230 -20.20 6.20 -46.34
N VAL A 231 -19.93 4.90 -46.51
CA VAL A 231 -19.35 4.34 -47.75
C VAL A 231 -20.42 3.74 -48.66
N ASN A 232 -21.57 3.32 -48.11
CA ASN A 232 -22.68 2.73 -48.86
C ASN A 232 -24.02 3.25 -48.32
N LEU A 233 -24.55 4.32 -48.91
CA LEU A 233 -25.96 4.69 -48.75
C LEU A 233 -26.81 3.90 -49.74
N ALA A 234 -27.96 3.38 -49.31
CA ALA A 234 -28.90 2.68 -50.19
C ALA A 234 -29.28 3.61 -51.37
N GLY A 235 -28.93 3.23 -52.60
CA GLY A 235 -29.27 3.97 -53.83
C GLY A 235 -28.11 4.61 -54.61
N GLY A 236 -26.84 4.39 -54.24
CA GLY A 236 -25.69 4.83 -55.05
C GLY A 236 -25.37 6.34 -54.99
N ALA A 237 -25.91 7.05 -54.00
CA ALA A 237 -25.52 8.43 -53.70
C ALA A 237 -24.09 8.46 -53.10
N PRO A 238 -23.29 9.51 -53.40
CA PRO A 238 -21.98 9.69 -52.79
C PRO A 238 -22.14 9.74 -51.26
N GLY A 239 -21.26 9.01 -50.57
CA GLY A 239 -21.23 8.90 -49.12
C GLY A 239 -21.30 10.24 -48.41
N GLU A 240 -22.35 10.45 -47.60
CA GLU A 240 -22.45 11.65 -46.76
C GLU A 240 -21.54 11.52 -45.53
N ALA A 241 -20.77 12.57 -45.25
CA ALA A 241 -19.91 12.63 -44.07
C ALA A 241 -20.76 12.90 -42.82
N TYR A 242 -20.67 12.03 -41.81
CA TYR A 242 -21.29 12.26 -40.51
C TYR A 242 -20.44 13.27 -39.73
N ARG A 243 -20.76 14.56 -39.90
CA ARG A 243 -19.95 15.67 -39.40
C ARG A 243 -19.99 15.71 -37.88
N MET A 244 -18.87 15.43 -37.22
CA MET A 244 -18.73 15.60 -35.77
C MET A 244 -17.86 16.82 -35.48
N THR A 245 -18.18 17.55 -34.41
CA THR A 245 -17.45 18.74 -33.98
C THR A 245 -16.52 18.43 -32.81
N ASN A 246 -15.38 19.11 -32.77
CA ASN A 246 -14.45 19.15 -31.64
C ASN A 246 -14.73 20.33 -30.69
N LYS A 247 -15.85 21.03 -30.87
CA LYS A 247 -16.30 22.13 -30.00
C LYS A 247 -17.32 21.66 -28.98
N SER A 248 -17.37 22.33 -27.83
CA SER A 248 -18.18 21.94 -26.68
C SER A 248 -17.86 20.52 -26.16
N ILE A 249 -16.63 20.06 -26.29
CA ILE A 249 -16.17 18.78 -25.73
C ILE A 249 -15.58 18.96 -24.33
N ALA A 250 -15.07 20.16 -24.02
CA ALA A 250 -14.62 20.53 -22.68
C ALA A 250 -15.79 21.04 -21.82
N TRP A 251 -15.61 21.02 -20.50
CA TRP A 251 -16.61 21.54 -19.56
C TRP A 251 -16.48 23.05 -19.53
N GLY A 252 -17.61 23.78 -19.46
CA GLY A 252 -17.58 25.24 -19.41
C GLY A 252 -16.69 25.78 -18.28
N SER A 253 -16.74 25.15 -17.10
CA SER A 253 -15.88 25.47 -15.97
C SER A 253 -14.40 25.21 -16.22
N ASP A 254 -14.06 24.18 -17.01
CA ASP A 254 -12.67 23.86 -17.35
C ASP A 254 -12.15 24.89 -18.36
N ALA A 255 -12.95 25.22 -19.38
CA ALA A 255 -12.61 26.22 -20.39
C ALA A 255 -12.33 27.61 -19.80
N GLU A 256 -12.99 27.97 -18.68
CA GLU A 256 -12.73 29.22 -17.97
C GLU A 256 -11.32 29.32 -17.38
N LEU A 257 -10.67 28.19 -17.05
CA LEU A 257 -9.33 28.15 -16.48
C LEU A 257 -8.23 28.43 -17.50
N TYR A 258 -8.51 28.21 -18.79
CA TYR A 258 -7.53 28.39 -19.87
C TYR A 258 -7.78 29.72 -20.58
N LYS A 259 -6.73 30.54 -20.68
CA LYS A 259 -6.78 31.82 -21.40
C LYS A 259 -5.67 31.90 -22.43
N LYS A 260 -5.87 32.74 -23.44
CA LYS A 260 -4.83 33.08 -24.41
C LYS A 260 -3.60 33.63 -23.69
N THR A 261 -2.44 33.12 -24.06
CA THR A 261 -1.17 33.52 -23.45
C THR A 261 -0.76 34.95 -23.79
N LYS A 262 0.00 35.56 -22.88
CA LYS A 262 0.68 36.85 -23.05
C LYS A 262 2.15 36.70 -23.49
N TYR A 263 2.67 35.48 -23.60
CA TYR A 263 4.02 35.24 -24.12
C TYR A 263 4.12 35.61 -25.60
N THR A 264 5.30 36.08 -26.00
CA THR A 264 5.70 36.15 -27.42
C THR A 264 6.38 34.84 -27.86
N ASN A 265 6.38 34.55 -29.16
CA ASN A 265 6.90 33.29 -29.73
C ASN A 265 8.37 33.01 -29.33
N ASP A 266 9.17 34.07 -29.20
CA ASP A 266 10.59 34.02 -28.84
C ASP A 266 10.86 33.78 -27.35
N GLN A 267 9.87 33.96 -26.46
CA GLN A 267 10.03 33.86 -25.00
C GLN A 267 9.87 32.45 -24.44
N VAL A 268 9.16 31.57 -25.14
CA VAL A 268 8.86 30.20 -24.67
C VAL A 268 9.10 29.14 -25.76
N SER A 269 9.39 27.91 -25.32
CA SER A 269 9.69 26.78 -26.20
C SER A 269 8.58 25.73 -26.10
N PRO A 270 8.27 24.97 -27.18
CA PRO A 270 7.33 23.87 -27.10
C PRO A 270 7.88 22.73 -26.22
N PRO A 271 7.03 21.93 -25.56
CA PRO A 271 7.46 20.76 -24.79
C PRO A 271 8.22 19.74 -25.65
N PRO A 272 9.09 18.90 -25.05
CA PRO A 272 9.93 17.94 -25.80
C PRO A 272 9.17 17.02 -26.76
N ASN A 273 8.02 16.47 -26.34
CA ASN A 273 7.24 15.56 -27.20
C ASN A 273 6.41 16.29 -28.26
N TRP A 274 6.45 17.62 -28.29
CA TRP A 274 5.81 18.43 -29.33
C TRP A 274 6.78 18.79 -30.45
N HIS A 275 8.02 18.27 -30.42
CA HIS A 275 9.06 18.59 -31.39
C HIS A 275 8.65 18.27 -32.84
N GLU A 276 7.91 17.20 -33.09
CA GLU A 276 7.41 16.90 -34.45
C GLU A 276 6.37 17.92 -34.94
N ARG A 277 5.60 18.53 -34.02
CA ARG A 277 4.61 19.56 -34.35
C ARG A 277 5.23 20.93 -34.56
N PHE A 278 6.31 21.20 -33.83
CA PHE A 278 7.04 22.47 -33.79
C PHE A 278 8.56 22.21 -33.90
N PRO A 279 9.05 21.77 -35.06
CA PRO A 279 10.46 21.40 -35.24
C PRO A 279 11.41 22.59 -35.01
N ASP A 280 11.00 23.77 -35.46
CA ASP A 280 11.75 25.03 -35.33
C ASP A 280 11.35 25.85 -34.09
N GLY A 281 10.55 25.27 -33.19
CA GLY A 281 9.95 25.99 -32.06
C GLY A 281 8.70 26.78 -32.46
N TYR A 282 8.35 27.79 -31.66
CA TYR A 282 7.25 28.71 -31.97
C TYR A 282 7.75 29.82 -32.90
N THR A 283 7.12 29.96 -34.06
CA THR A 283 7.43 30.98 -35.09
C THR A 283 6.20 31.79 -35.45
N ASP A 284 6.33 32.81 -36.29
CA ASP A 284 5.16 33.60 -36.72
C ASP A 284 4.24 32.80 -37.67
N GLU A 285 4.80 31.83 -38.41
CA GLU A 285 4.06 30.88 -39.25
C GLU A 285 3.37 29.79 -38.42
N ASN A 286 4.02 29.33 -37.34
CA ASN A 286 3.48 28.33 -36.40
C ASN A 286 3.51 28.91 -34.97
N PRO A 287 2.59 29.84 -34.65
CA PRO A 287 2.60 30.54 -33.38
C PRO A 287 2.16 29.65 -32.22
N ILE A 288 2.35 30.17 -31.02
CA ILE A 288 1.91 29.51 -29.79
C ILE A 288 0.40 29.17 -29.86
N PRO A 289 -0.01 27.92 -29.58
CA PRO A 289 -1.42 27.53 -29.64
C PRO A 289 -2.28 28.26 -28.60
N ASP A 290 -3.48 28.68 -29.02
CA ASP A 290 -4.44 29.34 -28.12
C ASP A 290 -5.20 28.30 -27.29
N LEU A 291 -4.70 28.07 -26.07
CA LEU A 291 -5.27 27.10 -25.12
C LEU A 291 -6.74 27.38 -24.73
N SER A 292 -7.23 28.61 -24.91
CA SER A 292 -8.63 28.94 -24.59
C SER A 292 -9.63 28.34 -25.58
N THR A 293 -9.21 28.14 -26.83
CA THR A 293 -10.04 27.59 -27.92
C THR A 293 -9.71 26.13 -28.24
N TYR A 294 -8.60 25.62 -27.69
CA TYR A 294 -8.09 24.28 -27.92
C TYR A 294 -8.69 23.29 -26.91
N GLU A 295 -9.95 22.92 -27.13
CA GLU A 295 -10.71 22.09 -26.17
C GLU A 295 -10.14 20.67 -25.99
N GLU A 296 -9.52 20.09 -27.02
CA GLU A 296 -8.88 18.77 -26.94
C GLU A 296 -7.74 18.77 -25.91
N PHE A 297 -6.98 19.87 -25.85
CA PHE A 297 -5.98 20.08 -24.82
C PHE A 297 -6.61 20.19 -23.43
N GLN A 298 -7.71 20.93 -23.29
CA GLN A 298 -8.42 21.08 -22.01
C GLN A 298 -8.95 19.74 -21.50
N VAL A 299 -9.51 18.92 -22.39
CA VAL A 299 -9.98 17.55 -22.08
C VAL A 299 -8.82 16.67 -21.61
N TRP A 300 -7.63 16.80 -22.21
CA TRP A 300 -6.45 16.06 -21.81
C TRP A 300 -5.90 16.50 -20.44
N MET A 301 -5.83 17.82 -20.22
CA MET A 301 -5.31 18.41 -18.98
C MET A 301 -6.12 18.02 -17.75
N ARG A 302 -7.42 17.76 -17.92
CA ARG A 302 -8.23 17.13 -16.88
C ARG A 302 -7.85 15.66 -16.75
N THR A 303 -7.03 15.31 -15.77
CA THR A 303 -6.51 13.95 -15.57
C THR A 303 -7.60 12.92 -15.21
N ALA A 304 -7.39 11.67 -15.63
CA ALA A 304 -8.24 10.54 -15.27
C ALA A 304 -7.81 9.90 -13.94
N GLY A 305 -8.78 9.36 -13.18
CA GLY A 305 -8.52 8.70 -11.89
C GLY A 305 -8.01 7.25 -11.99
N LEU A 306 -8.14 6.61 -13.15
CA LEU A 306 -7.76 5.23 -13.41
C LEU A 306 -6.82 5.13 -14.62
N PRO A 307 -5.99 4.07 -14.74
CA PRO A 307 -5.05 3.89 -15.85
C PRO A 307 -5.72 3.49 -17.17
N THR A 308 -6.98 3.05 -17.12
CA THR A 308 -7.82 2.87 -18.30
C THR A 308 -8.91 3.92 -18.26
N PHE A 309 -8.94 4.78 -19.28
CA PHE A 309 -9.87 5.89 -19.35
C PHE A 309 -10.22 6.23 -20.79
N SER A 310 -11.36 6.90 -20.95
CA SER A 310 -11.82 7.43 -22.22
C SER A 310 -11.88 8.95 -22.14
N LYS A 311 -11.53 9.63 -23.24
CA LYS A 311 -11.58 11.10 -23.37
C LYS A 311 -12.39 11.45 -24.61
N LEU A 312 -13.22 12.47 -24.50
CA LEU A 312 -14.08 12.90 -25.60
C LEU A 312 -13.23 13.62 -26.65
N ALA A 313 -13.33 13.20 -27.91
CA ALA A 313 -12.64 13.83 -29.02
C ALA A 313 -13.61 14.61 -29.92
N LEU A 314 -14.69 13.97 -30.35
CA LEU A 314 -15.71 14.59 -31.20
C LEU A 314 -17.12 14.31 -30.66
N ARG A 315 -18.06 15.20 -30.95
CA ARG A 315 -19.48 15.03 -30.64
C ARG A 315 -20.36 15.48 -31.81
N ASN A 316 -21.54 14.89 -31.95
CA ASN A 316 -22.62 15.41 -32.79
C ASN A 316 -23.92 15.35 -31.97
N ASP A 317 -24.61 16.48 -31.86
CA ASP A 317 -25.83 16.63 -31.06
C ASP A 317 -27.10 16.82 -31.90
N GLU A 318 -26.97 16.92 -33.22
CA GLU A 318 -28.07 17.31 -34.12
C GLU A 318 -28.49 16.14 -35.03
N ASP A 319 -27.52 15.41 -35.58
CA ASP A 319 -27.77 14.41 -36.60
C ASP A 319 -27.86 12.98 -36.04
N THR A 320 -28.78 12.20 -36.60
CA THR A 320 -28.88 10.76 -36.35
C THR A 320 -27.86 10.02 -37.22
N MET A 321 -27.06 9.15 -36.60
CA MET A 321 -26.17 8.24 -37.34
C MET A 321 -27.00 7.07 -37.85
N THR A 322 -27.29 7.05 -39.15
CA THR A 322 -28.13 6.04 -39.79
C THR A 322 -27.43 4.68 -39.90
N THR A 323 -28.21 3.63 -40.11
CA THR A 323 -27.65 2.30 -40.37
C THR A 323 -26.85 2.29 -41.69
N GLY A 324 -25.64 1.74 -41.64
CA GLY A 324 -24.74 1.75 -42.80
C GLY A 324 -23.31 1.34 -42.45
N ILE A 325 -22.46 1.32 -43.47
CA ILE A 325 -21.03 1.13 -43.32
C ILE A 325 -20.37 2.51 -43.33
N TYR A 326 -19.60 2.78 -42.29
CA TYR A 326 -18.84 4.01 -42.12
C TYR A 326 -17.35 3.73 -42.23
N GLN A 327 -16.62 4.71 -42.73
CA GLN A 327 -15.18 4.73 -42.78
C GLN A 327 -14.66 5.93 -41.99
N MET A 328 -13.61 5.72 -41.20
CA MET A 328 -12.98 6.77 -40.41
C MET A 328 -11.46 6.68 -40.55
N ASP A 329 -10.83 7.79 -40.88
CA ASP A 329 -9.38 7.89 -40.99
C ASP A 329 -8.79 8.41 -39.66
N ILE A 330 -7.76 7.72 -39.19
CA ILE A 330 -7.01 8.08 -37.98
C ILE A 330 -5.55 8.29 -38.37
N TYR A 331 -5.03 9.49 -38.13
CA TYR A 331 -3.60 9.76 -38.26
C TYR A 331 -2.91 9.35 -36.97
N ASP A 332 -2.05 8.34 -37.06
CA ASP A 332 -1.39 7.70 -35.93
C ASP A 332 -0.08 8.41 -35.59
N PHE A 333 -0.05 9.11 -34.46
CA PHE A 333 1.11 9.85 -33.95
C PHE A 333 1.52 9.42 -32.53
N PHE A 334 0.61 8.82 -31.76
CA PHE A 334 0.79 8.56 -30.33
C PHE A 334 1.27 7.12 -30.08
N PRO A 335 2.54 6.91 -29.67
CA PRO A 335 3.10 5.57 -29.52
C PRO A 335 2.73 4.93 -28.18
N VAL A 336 1.77 4.00 -28.18
CA VAL A 336 1.32 3.32 -26.95
C VAL A 336 2.13 2.08 -26.58
N LYS A 337 2.89 1.51 -27.55
CA LYS A 337 3.69 0.30 -27.36
C LYS A 337 4.88 0.49 -26.42
N VAL A 338 5.31 1.73 -26.19
CA VAL A 338 6.47 2.06 -25.34
C VAL A 338 6.21 1.74 -23.86
N TYR A 339 4.94 1.66 -23.46
CA TYR A 339 4.51 1.39 -22.09
C TYR A 339 3.49 0.24 -22.00
N ASP A 340 3.46 -0.66 -22.98
CA ASP A 340 2.52 -1.79 -23.05
C ASP A 340 1.04 -1.36 -22.89
N GLY A 341 0.67 -0.25 -23.53
CA GLY A 341 -0.70 0.25 -23.57
C GLY A 341 -1.44 -0.11 -24.86
N THR A 342 -2.74 0.13 -24.86
CA THR A 342 -3.59 0.05 -26.06
C THR A 342 -4.32 1.37 -26.27
N LYS A 343 -4.64 1.67 -27.53
CA LYS A 343 -5.49 2.78 -27.95
C LYS A 343 -6.65 2.27 -28.79
N SER A 344 -7.84 2.72 -28.43
CA SER A 344 -9.08 2.34 -29.11
C SER A 344 -9.93 3.57 -29.40
N VAL A 345 -10.70 3.51 -30.48
CA VAL A 345 -11.80 4.45 -30.69
C VAL A 345 -13.08 3.86 -30.10
N LEU A 346 -13.89 4.71 -29.49
CA LEU A 346 -15.14 4.35 -28.82
C LEU A 346 -16.24 5.30 -29.26
N ILE A 347 -17.21 4.79 -29.99
CA ILE A 347 -18.42 5.53 -30.37
C ILE A 347 -19.52 5.12 -29.39
N SER A 348 -20.12 6.07 -28.68
CA SER A 348 -21.15 5.76 -27.69
C SER A 348 -22.23 6.84 -27.62
N THR A 349 -23.46 6.41 -27.32
CA THR A 349 -24.53 7.29 -26.83
C THR A 349 -24.40 7.51 -25.33
N ARG A 350 -25.13 8.48 -24.77
CA ARG A 350 -25.27 8.64 -23.31
C ARG A 350 -26.72 8.49 -22.87
N THR A 351 -26.91 7.97 -21.67
CA THR A 351 -28.18 8.09 -20.92
C THR A 351 -28.03 9.11 -19.79
N VAL A 352 -29.09 9.35 -19.03
CA VAL A 352 -29.07 10.21 -17.83
C VAL A 352 -28.04 9.73 -16.79
N VAL A 353 -27.74 8.44 -16.77
CA VAL A 353 -26.78 7.81 -15.85
C VAL A 353 -25.34 7.84 -16.41
N GLY A 354 -25.17 8.23 -17.67
CA GLY A 354 -23.89 8.26 -18.38
C GLY A 354 -23.76 7.18 -19.45
N GLY A 355 -22.55 6.63 -19.60
CA GLY A 355 -22.24 5.56 -20.55
C GLY A 355 -22.67 4.17 -20.06
N LYS A 356 -22.31 3.14 -20.83
CA LYS A 356 -22.62 1.75 -20.49
C LYS A 356 -21.85 1.31 -19.25
N ASN A 357 -22.54 1.15 -18.13
CA ASN A 357 -21.97 0.63 -16.89
C ASN A 357 -23.03 -0.09 -16.04
N SER A 358 -22.96 -1.43 -16.02
CA SER A 358 -23.90 -2.27 -15.27
C SER A 358 -23.58 -2.37 -13.78
N PHE A 359 -22.38 -1.98 -13.34
CA PHE A 359 -21.92 -2.19 -11.96
C PHE A 359 -22.86 -1.55 -10.93
N LEU A 360 -23.24 -0.28 -11.14
CA LEU A 360 -24.10 0.43 -10.20
C LEU A 360 -25.48 -0.24 -10.09
N GLY A 361 -26.06 -0.65 -11.21
CA GLY A 361 -27.32 -1.38 -11.23
C GLY A 361 -27.24 -2.72 -10.51
N ILE A 362 -26.19 -3.52 -10.77
CA ILE A 362 -25.94 -4.81 -10.09
C ILE A 362 -25.80 -4.58 -8.58
N ALA A 363 -25.00 -3.59 -8.16
CA ALA A 363 -24.76 -3.31 -6.74
C ALA A 363 -26.06 -2.98 -5.99
N TYR A 364 -26.94 -2.16 -6.56
CA TYR A 364 -28.24 -1.83 -5.95
C TYR A 364 -29.16 -3.05 -5.84
N VAL A 365 -29.22 -3.89 -6.88
CA VAL A 365 -30.01 -5.14 -6.85
C VAL A 365 -29.46 -6.11 -5.80
N VAL A 366 -28.14 -6.27 -5.71
CA VAL A 366 -27.49 -7.16 -4.74
C VAL A 366 -27.72 -6.68 -3.32
N VAL A 367 -27.48 -5.40 -3.02
CA VAL A 367 -27.71 -4.83 -1.68
C VAL A 367 -29.19 -4.92 -1.30
N GLY A 368 -30.10 -4.57 -2.23
CA GLY A 368 -31.53 -4.71 -2.02
C GLY A 368 -31.94 -6.17 -1.74
N GLY A 369 -31.39 -7.13 -2.48
CA GLY A 369 -31.61 -8.55 -2.28
C GLY A 369 -31.12 -9.05 -0.92
N ILE A 370 -29.90 -8.68 -0.52
CA ILE A 370 -29.34 -9.01 0.80
C ILE A 370 -30.22 -8.45 1.93
N CYS A 371 -30.68 -7.20 1.81
CA CYS A 371 -31.56 -6.58 2.81
C CYS A 371 -32.89 -7.34 2.96
N VAL A 372 -33.51 -7.79 1.86
CA VAL A 372 -34.74 -8.60 1.91
C VAL A 372 -34.47 -9.96 2.54
N VAL A 373 -33.39 -10.65 2.14
CA VAL A 373 -33.03 -11.96 2.70
C VAL A 373 -32.78 -11.86 4.21
N LEU A 374 -31.98 -10.89 4.66
CA LEU A 374 -31.73 -10.65 6.08
C LEU A 374 -33.01 -10.26 6.82
N GLY A 375 -33.88 -9.45 6.20
CA GLY A 375 -35.20 -9.12 6.73
C GLY A 375 -36.04 -10.37 7.00
N VAL A 376 -36.14 -11.28 6.02
CA VAL A 376 -36.87 -12.55 6.15
C VAL A 376 -36.25 -13.45 7.22
N VAL A 377 -34.93 -13.61 7.23
CA VAL A 377 -34.22 -14.42 8.23
C VAL A 377 -34.46 -13.89 9.64
N PHE A 378 -34.37 -12.58 9.85
CA PHE A 378 -34.63 -11.96 11.16
C PHE A 378 -36.11 -12.01 11.56
N THR A 379 -37.05 -11.91 10.60
CA THR A 379 -38.47 -12.14 10.88
C THR A 379 -38.71 -13.58 11.34
N ILE A 380 -38.16 -14.57 10.62
CA ILE A 380 -38.27 -15.99 11.00
C ILE A 380 -37.65 -16.24 12.38
N ALA A 381 -36.43 -15.72 12.63
CA ALA A 381 -35.77 -15.87 13.91
C ALA A 381 -36.57 -15.25 15.06
N HIS A 382 -37.20 -14.09 14.84
CA HIS A 382 -38.06 -13.43 15.82
C HIS A 382 -39.34 -14.21 16.09
N LEU A 383 -39.91 -14.87 15.08
CA LEU A 383 -41.11 -15.72 15.22
C LEU A 383 -40.81 -17.06 15.91
N ILE A 384 -39.65 -17.68 15.63
CA ILE A 384 -39.26 -18.98 16.21
C ILE A 384 -38.73 -18.82 17.64
N LYS A 385 -37.97 -17.75 17.93
CA LYS A 385 -37.41 -17.47 19.26
C LYS A 385 -37.68 -16.01 19.69
N PRO A 386 -38.92 -15.65 20.05
CA PRO A 386 -39.22 -14.32 20.56
C PRO A 386 -38.54 -14.13 21.92
N ARG A 387 -37.51 -13.26 21.98
CA ARG A 387 -36.90 -12.80 23.23
C ARG A 387 -37.58 -11.51 23.67
N PHE A 388 -37.96 -11.42 24.95
CA PHE A 388 -38.55 -10.23 25.53
C PHE A 388 -37.48 -9.13 25.71
N VAL A 389 -37.77 -7.90 25.24
CA VAL A 389 -36.79 -6.79 25.18
C VAL A 389 -36.36 -6.29 26.56
N LEU A 390 -37.05 -6.70 27.63
CA LEU A 390 -36.77 -6.33 29.02
C LEU A 390 -36.57 -7.55 29.94
N ASP A 391 -35.94 -8.61 29.44
CA ASP A 391 -35.60 -9.76 30.29
C ASP A 391 -34.42 -9.42 31.22
N PHE A 392 -34.71 -9.05 32.47
CA PHE A 392 -33.72 -9.05 33.56
C PHE A 392 -33.03 -10.42 33.72
N LEU A 393 -33.63 -11.49 33.20
CA LEU A 393 -33.06 -12.83 33.13
C LEU A 393 -31.87 -12.94 32.16
N ALA A 394 -31.79 -12.12 31.11
CA ALA A 394 -30.59 -12.07 30.25
C ALA A 394 -29.39 -11.44 30.97
N PHE A 395 -29.65 -10.52 31.91
CA PHE A 395 -28.64 -10.01 32.84
C PHE A 395 -28.17 -11.09 33.83
N LYS A 396 -29.03 -12.08 34.10
CA LYS A 396 -28.69 -13.28 34.87
C LYS A 396 -27.94 -14.33 34.04
N VAL A 397 -28.16 -14.50 32.74
CA VAL A 397 -27.41 -15.50 31.95
C VAL A 397 -25.92 -15.14 31.81
N VAL A 398 -25.60 -13.84 31.64
CA VAL A 398 -24.18 -13.39 31.64
C VAL A 398 -23.56 -13.49 33.05
N LYS A 399 -24.37 -13.49 34.11
CA LYS A 399 -23.90 -13.62 35.50
C LYS A 399 -23.91 -15.07 36.03
N LEU A 400 -24.78 -15.93 35.52
CA LEU A 400 -24.89 -17.35 35.90
C LEU A 400 -23.87 -18.23 35.16
N ASP A 401 -23.44 -17.87 33.95
CA ASP A 401 -22.35 -18.59 33.28
C ASP A 401 -20.98 -18.34 33.95
N LEU A 402 -20.85 -17.29 34.78
CA LEU A 402 -19.67 -17.05 35.62
C LEU A 402 -19.71 -17.79 36.97
N GLU A 403 -20.89 -18.02 37.56
CA GLU A 403 -20.99 -18.72 38.87
C GLU A 403 -21.02 -20.26 38.74
N LEU A 404 -21.23 -20.81 37.54
CA LEU A 404 -21.24 -22.26 37.31
C LEU A 404 -19.86 -22.88 37.03
N LEU A 405 -18.82 -22.06 36.87
CA LEU A 405 -17.43 -22.51 36.71
C LEU A 405 -16.63 -22.50 38.03
N GLU A 406 -17.11 -21.84 39.09
CA GLU A 406 -16.46 -21.81 40.41
C GLU A 406 -16.98 -22.85 41.41
N THR A 407 -18.01 -23.65 41.06
CA THR A 407 -18.61 -24.65 41.97
C THR A 407 -18.45 -26.12 41.53
N LYS A 408 -17.41 -26.42 40.75
CA LYS A 408 -16.92 -27.80 40.53
C LYS A 408 -15.64 -28.14 41.31
N ASN A 409 -15.41 -27.44 42.42
CA ASN A 409 -14.32 -27.74 43.37
C ASN A 409 -14.83 -27.70 44.83
N SER A 410 -15.80 -28.56 45.17
CA SER A 410 -15.98 -29.14 46.51
C SER A 410 -17.34 -29.83 46.62
N LEU A 411 -17.34 -31.16 46.51
CA LEU A 411 -18.22 -32.07 47.26
C LEU A 411 -17.89 -33.51 46.85
N HIS A 412 -16.87 -34.09 47.49
CA HIS A 412 -16.99 -35.36 48.23
C HIS A 412 -15.58 -35.83 48.62
N GLU A 413 -15.21 -35.53 49.87
CA GLU A 413 -14.36 -36.44 50.64
C GLU A 413 -15.21 -37.64 51.11
N LEU A 414 -14.53 -38.73 51.46
CA LEU A 414 -15.00 -40.00 52.02
C LEU A 414 -15.57 -41.03 51.02
N LEU A 415 -14.71 -42.01 50.66
CA LEU A 415 -14.89 -43.42 51.02
C LEU A 415 -13.61 -44.24 50.68
N TYR A 416 -13.05 -44.84 51.74
CA TYR A 416 -12.31 -46.12 51.80
C TYR A 416 -10.88 -46.29 51.22
N ASN A 417 -9.93 -46.50 52.15
CA ASN A 417 -8.77 -47.40 52.00
C ASN A 417 -9.23 -48.85 51.80
N VAL A 418 -8.55 -49.66 50.97
CA VAL A 418 -8.21 -51.09 51.18
C VAL A 418 -7.19 -51.55 50.11
N ASP A 419 -6.07 -52.05 50.62
CA ASP A 419 -5.17 -53.16 50.23
C ASP A 419 -4.36 -53.27 48.92
N GLU A 420 -3.09 -53.63 49.20
CA GLU A 420 -2.14 -54.42 48.43
C GLU A 420 -2.75 -55.67 47.76
N ALA A 421 -2.25 -56.01 46.57
CA ALA A 421 -1.80 -57.38 46.24
C ALA A 421 -1.08 -57.37 44.89
N GLY A 422 0.09 -58.01 44.84
CA GLY A 422 0.88 -58.19 43.63
C GLY A 422 0.46 -59.39 42.77
N GLN A 423 1.44 -59.86 42.00
CA GLN A 423 1.40 -60.93 40.97
C GLN A 423 0.87 -60.45 39.62
N GLY A 424 1.58 -60.58 38.50
CA GLY A 424 2.80 -61.31 38.22
C GLY A 424 2.77 -61.74 36.74
N ILE A 425 3.92 -62.24 36.29
CA ILE A 425 4.12 -63.09 35.08
C ILE A 425 4.08 -62.29 33.76
N GLY A 426 5.11 -62.21 32.93
CA GLY A 426 6.31 -63.03 32.78
C GLY A 426 6.25 -63.80 31.46
N ALA A 427 7.24 -63.53 30.59
CA ALA A 427 7.63 -64.30 29.38
C ALA A 427 6.58 -64.36 28.24
N GLY A 428 6.93 -64.23 26.96
CA GLY A 428 8.21 -64.29 26.28
C GLY A 428 7.99 -64.94 24.91
N VAL A 429 9.07 -64.96 24.12
CA VAL A 429 9.34 -65.94 23.04
C VAL A 429 8.96 -65.52 21.59
N TYR A 430 9.99 -64.92 20.96
CA TYR A 430 10.74 -65.41 19.78
C TYR A 430 10.10 -65.62 18.41
N GLY A 431 10.82 -65.06 17.43
CA GLY A 431 11.16 -65.70 16.14
C GLY A 431 10.51 -65.02 14.93
N ARG A 432 11.20 -64.72 13.82
CA ARG A 432 12.50 -65.18 13.32
C ARG A 432 12.84 -64.38 12.04
N LEU A 433 14.10 -63.93 11.96
CA LEU A 433 15.12 -63.89 10.86
C LEU A 433 14.65 -63.72 9.39
N GLU A 434 15.29 -62.88 8.55
CA GLU A 434 16.66 -63.01 7.96
C GLU A 434 17.13 -61.63 7.39
N GLU A 435 18.36 -61.12 7.61
CA GLU A 435 19.67 -61.43 6.97
C GLU A 435 19.82 -60.74 5.56
N ASN A 436 20.85 -59.97 5.13
CA ASN A 436 22.23 -59.69 5.54
C ASN A 436 22.89 -58.48 4.81
N ARG A 437 24.12 -58.15 5.26
CA ARG A 437 25.23 -57.36 4.64
C ARG A 437 25.11 -55.82 4.65
N GLY A 438 26.01 -55.02 5.24
CA GLY A 438 27.29 -55.26 5.91
C GLY A 438 28.39 -54.30 5.40
N LYS A 439 28.92 -53.43 6.29
CA LYS A 439 30.35 -53.08 6.51
C LYS A 439 30.55 -51.66 7.09
N ARG A 440 31.04 -51.61 8.34
CA ARG A 440 31.92 -50.54 8.90
C ARG A 440 33.38 -50.96 8.72
N PRO A 441 34.38 -50.06 8.93
CA PRO A 441 35.03 -49.90 10.26
C PRO A 441 35.50 -48.44 10.51
N ASN A 442 36.06 -47.96 11.64
CA ASN A 442 36.25 -48.34 13.04
C ASN A 442 36.75 -47.08 13.82
N ALA A 443 36.32 -46.98 15.10
CA ALA A 443 37.06 -46.60 16.32
C ALA A 443 37.77 -45.21 16.43
N THR A 444 37.89 -44.54 17.59
CA THR A 444 38.17 -45.03 18.96
C THR A 444 37.99 -43.89 20.02
N THR A 445 37.41 -44.21 21.20
CA THR A 445 37.70 -43.74 22.61
C THR A 445 37.69 -42.22 22.95
N VAL A 446 37.19 -41.66 24.08
CA VAL A 446 37.30 -41.98 25.53
C VAL A 446 36.17 -41.29 26.35
N PHE A 447 35.80 -41.93 27.47
CA PHE A 447 34.95 -41.51 28.61
C PHE A 447 35.26 -40.13 29.24
N VAL A 448 34.24 -39.45 29.82
CA VAL A 448 34.12 -39.18 31.29
C VAL A 448 32.64 -38.94 31.63
N HIS A 449 32.14 -39.70 32.62
CA HIS A 449 30.91 -39.44 33.37
C HIS A 449 31.16 -38.37 34.45
N THR A 450 30.34 -37.32 34.51
CA THR A 450 29.99 -36.66 35.76
C THR A 450 28.52 -36.30 35.75
N THR A 451 27.78 -36.93 36.66
CA THR A 451 26.39 -36.65 37.01
C THR A 451 26.25 -35.29 37.67
N PHE A 452 25.40 -34.42 37.15
CA PHE A 452 24.65 -33.46 37.95
C PHE A 452 23.16 -33.64 37.67
N ALA A 453 22.45 -34.12 38.69
CA ALA A 453 21.00 -34.11 38.75
C ALA A 453 20.52 -32.65 38.85
N GLY A 454 19.49 -32.31 38.07
CA GLY A 454 18.82 -31.00 38.15
C GLY A 454 18.73 -30.24 36.83
N LEU A 455 18.23 -30.86 35.76
CA LEU A 455 17.67 -30.12 34.64
C LEU A 455 16.15 -30.25 34.72
N THR A 456 15.52 -29.15 35.13
CA THR A 456 14.10 -28.88 34.88
C THR A 456 13.77 -29.31 33.45
N ARG A 457 12.73 -30.14 33.29
CA ARG A 457 12.15 -30.44 31.98
C ARG A 457 12.01 -29.13 31.22
N TYR A 458 12.70 -29.01 30.09
CA TYR A 458 12.56 -27.92 29.14
C TYR A 458 11.06 -27.68 28.92
N LYS A 459 10.54 -26.56 29.43
CA LYS A 459 9.29 -26.01 28.91
C LYS A 459 9.61 -25.71 27.45
N THR A 460 8.87 -26.32 26.53
CA THR A 460 9.10 -26.14 25.09
C THR A 460 9.06 -24.64 24.79
N ILE A 461 10.21 -24.05 24.46
CA ILE A 461 10.29 -22.67 24.00
C ILE A 461 9.71 -22.69 22.59
N HIS A 462 8.46 -22.27 22.46
CA HIS A 462 7.84 -22.09 21.15
C HIS A 462 8.29 -20.73 20.62
N ARG A 463 9.28 -20.75 19.72
CA ARG A 463 9.53 -19.57 18.89
C ARG A 463 8.40 -19.47 17.88
N SER A 464 7.34 -18.78 18.28
CA SER A 464 6.22 -18.40 17.42
C SER A 464 6.10 -16.90 17.56
N CYS A 465 6.74 -16.14 16.67
CA CYS A 465 6.56 -14.70 16.63
C CYS A 465 5.18 -14.46 16.02
N ASP A 466 4.20 -14.19 16.89
CA ASP A 466 2.80 -13.91 16.53
C ASP A 466 2.75 -12.53 15.86
N VAL A 467 3.20 -12.49 14.61
CA VAL A 467 3.03 -11.35 13.74
C VAL A 467 1.71 -11.54 13.03
N ASP A 468 0.83 -10.54 13.13
CA ASP A 468 -0.41 -10.52 12.37
C ASP A 468 -0.13 -10.82 10.89
N LYS A 469 -1.01 -11.59 10.25
CA LYS A 469 -0.89 -11.81 8.80
C LYS A 469 -0.75 -10.45 8.11
N PRO A 470 0.20 -10.31 7.14
CA PRO A 470 0.40 -9.04 6.46
C PRO A 470 -0.92 -8.56 5.87
N SER A 471 -1.22 -7.27 6.01
CA SER A 471 -2.42 -6.69 5.40
C SER A 471 -2.39 -6.91 3.89
N GLU A 472 -3.57 -6.88 3.25
CA GLU A 472 -3.63 -7.05 1.80
C GLU A 472 -2.85 -5.96 1.09
N GLU A 473 -2.87 -4.72 1.61
CA GLU A 473 -2.07 -3.61 1.08
C GLU A 473 -0.57 -3.87 1.19
N LEU A 474 -0.10 -4.38 2.34
CA LEU A 474 1.31 -4.72 2.51
C LEU A 474 1.71 -5.85 1.57
N ARG A 475 0.89 -6.90 1.46
CA ARG A 475 1.12 -8.02 0.53
C ARG A 475 1.14 -7.56 -0.93
N LEU A 476 0.25 -6.64 -1.31
CA LEU A 476 0.24 -6.00 -2.63
C LEU A 476 1.49 -5.13 -2.84
N SER A 477 1.95 -4.39 -1.84
CA SER A 477 3.23 -3.67 -1.88
C SER A 477 4.40 -4.64 -2.07
N HIS A 478 4.43 -5.77 -1.37
CA HIS A 478 5.45 -6.79 -1.56
C HIS A 478 5.44 -7.37 -2.97
N ARG A 479 4.25 -7.67 -3.53
CA ARG A 479 4.10 -8.15 -4.91
C ARG A 479 4.45 -7.10 -5.95
N TYR A 480 4.13 -5.83 -5.67
CA TYR A 480 4.49 -4.72 -6.52
C TYR A 480 6.00 -4.52 -6.54
N LEU A 481 6.63 -4.42 -5.36
CA LEU A 481 8.09 -4.27 -5.20
C LEU A 481 8.82 -5.50 -5.76
N GLN A 482 8.29 -6.70 -5.59
CA GLN A 482 8.84 -7.90 -6.22
C GLN A 482 8.96 -7.77 -7.75
N LYS A 483 8.03 -7.08 -8.41
CA LYS A 483 8.03 -6.88 -9.87
C LYS A 483 8.73 -5.60 -10.33
N ASN A 484 8.79 -4.59 -9.45
CA ASN A 484 9.13 -3.21 -9.79
C ASN A 484 10.25 -2.63 -8.91
N GLU A 485 10.90 -3.45 -8.08
CA GLU A 485 12.09 -3.05 -7.34
C GLU A 485 13.05 -2.39 -8.33
N PRO A 486 13.50 -1.15 -8.07
CA PRO A 486 14.15 -0.36 -9.10
C PRO A 486 15.36 -1.13 -9.64
N LEU A 487 15.29 -1.48 -10.93
CA LEU A 487 16.29 -2.28 -11.63
C LEU A 487 17.69 -1.62 -11.65
N LYS A 488 17.72 -0.34 -11.29
CA LYS A 488 18.91 0.51 -11.07
C LYS A 488 18.69 1.35 -9.81
N ASN A 489 18.54 0.69 -8.67
CA ASN A 489 18.73 1.37 -7.39
C ASN A 489 20.21 1.36 -7.05
N GLU A 490 20.75 2.50 -6.61
CA GLU A 490 22.14 2.61 -6.17
C GLU A 490 22.52 1.65 -5.04
N LEU A 491 21.54 0.95 -4.44
CA LEU A 491 21.70 -0.02 -3.37
C LEU A 491 21.92 -1.47 -3.86
N TRP A 492 21.65 -1.76 -5.14
CA TRP A 492 21.80 -3.10 -5.74
C TRP A 492 23.05 -3.26 -6.59
N ASP A 493 23.70 -2.14 -6.95
CA ASP A 493 25.00 -2.19 -7.60
C ASP A 493 26.07 -2.56 -6.56
N ALA A 494 26.43 -3.83 -6.50
CA ALA A 494 27.52 -4.32 -5.68
C ALA A 494 28.82 -3.54 -5.95
N GLN A 495 29.03 -3.03 -7.18
CA GLN A 495 30.13 -2.12 -7.46
C GLN A 495 29.92 -0.74 -6.84
N SER A 496 28.72 -0.18 -6.72
CA SER A 496 28.54 1.12 -6.04
C SER A 496 28.63 1.01 -4.51
N VAL A 497 28.19 -0.11 -3.91
CA VAL A 497 28.35 -0.39 -2.48
C VAL A 497 29.82 -0.63 -2.15
N GLN A 498 30.54 -1.38 -3.00
CA GLN A 498 31.97 -1.64 -2.86
C GLN A 498 32.86 -0.47 -3.33
N GLN A 499 32.42 0.36 -4.28
CA GLN A 499 33.05 1.62 -4.69
C GLN A 499 32.83 2.70 -3.66
N ARG A 500 31.68 2.76 -2.95
CA ARG A 500 31.55 3.60 -1.76
C ARG A 500 32.48 3.14 -0.63
N TYR A 501 32.75 1.84 -0.54
CA TYR A 501 33.73 1.27 0.39
C TYR A 501 35.19 1.57 0.00
N THR A 502 35.51 1.70 -1.30
CA THR A 502 36.88 1.92 -1.81
C THR A 502 37.21 3.38 -2.17
N ARG A 503 36.23 4.22 -2.53
CA ARG A 503 36.45 5.63 -2.92
C ARG A 503 36.79 6.54 -1.74
N PHE A 504 36.52 6.12 -0.51
CA PHE A 504 37.00 6.78 0.71
C PHE A 504 38.42 6.35 1.13
N VAL A 505 39.00 5.32 0.47
CA VAL A 505 40.34 4.79 0.76
C VAL A 505 41.43 5.42 -0.11
N VAL A 506 41.07 6.18 -1.16
CA VAL A 506 42.04 6.69 -2.14
C VAL A 506 42.41 8.17 -1.98
N ASP A 507 41.72 8.95 -1.13
CA ASP A 507 41.97 10.41 -1.08
C ASP A 507 42.83 10.92 0.09
N HIS A 508 43.48 10.05 0.87
CA HIS A 508 44.39 10.51 1.94
C HIS A 508 45.69 9.67 2.06
N SER A 509 46.35 9.40 0.93
CA SER A 509 47.77 9.04 0.96
C SER A 509 48.61 10.31 1.21
N ASN A 510 48.76 10.68 2.49
CA ASN A 510 49.94 11.30 3.09
C ASN A 510 49.65 11.68 4.56
N HIS A 511 49.79 10.72 5.47
CA HIS A 511 50.56 10.86 6.71
C HIS A 511 50.40 9.61 7.60
N ALA A 512 51.53 9.18 8.13
CA ALA A 512 51.73 7.95 8.87
C ALA A 512 51.14 7.98 10.30
N HIS A 513 50.82 6.77 10.77
CA HIS A 513 50.59 6.36 12.16
C HIS A 513 49.41 6.97 12.92
N ASP A 514 48.23 6.34 12.83
CA ASP A 514 47.51 5.87 14.03
C ASP A 514 46.47 4.80 13.67
N LYS A 515 46.24 3.82 14.56
CA LYS A 515 45.22 2.76 14.37
C LYS A 515 43.81 3.35 14.52
N ARG A 516 43.28 4.00 13.48
CA ARG A 516 41.87 4.43 13.41
C ARG A 516 41.00 3.38 12.74
N GLN A 517 39.99 2.92 13.47
CA GLN A 517 38.83 2.20 12.95
C GLN A 517 38.26 2.95 11.73
N THR A 518 38.05 2.23 10.63
CA THR A 518 37.38 2.72 9.41
C THR A 518 36.04 3.41 9.77
N PRO A 519 35.82 4.68 9.39
CA PRO A 519 34.55 5.34 9.65
C PRO A 519 33.45 4.69 8.81
N ALA A 520 32.38 4.22 9.45
CA ALA A 520 31.19 3.75 8.78
C ALA A 520 30.57 4.89 7.96
N MET A 521 30.14 4.62 6.71
CA MET A 521 29.30 5.58 5.99
C MET A 521 28.02 5.90 6.80
N PRO A 522 27.53 7.14 6.74
CA PRO A 522 26.30 7.51 7.42
C PRO A 522 25.10 6.77 6.82
N PRO A 523 24.12 6.34 7.64
CA PRO A 523 22.92 5.67 7.17
C PRO A 523 22.06 6.60 6.30
N ILE A 524 21.28 6.03 5.37
CA ILE A 524 20.36 6.78 4.50
C ILE A 524 19.26 7.45 5.33
N TYR A 525 18.74 6.75 6.33
CA TYR A 525 17.86 7.32 7.33
C TYR A 525 18.21 6.79 8.73
N THR A 526 17.98 7.66 9.71
CA THR A 526 18.19 7.34 11.13
C THR A 526 16.84 7.35 11.83
N ILE A 527 16.49 6.25 12.47
CA ILE A 527 15.24 6.04 13.18
C ILE A 527 15.42 6.41 14.65
N ASP A 528 14.58 7.32 15.14
CA ASP A 528 14.49 7.60 16.56
C ASP A 528 13.86 6.42 17.29
N THR A 529 14.59 5.89 18.27
CA THR A 529 14.26 4.66 18.97
C THR A 529 14.04 4.94 20.45
N TYR A 530 12.85 4.61 20.94
CA TYR A 530 12.48 4.66 22.35
C TYR A 530 12.47 3.24 22.93
N ILE A 531 13.08 3.07 24.09
CA ILE A 531 13.18 1.79 24.78
C ILE A 531 12.40 1.87 26.09
N HIS A 532 11.41 1.00 26.23
CA HIS A 532 10.56 0.88 27.41
C HIS A 532 10.87 -0.44 28.10
N ILE A 533 11.35 -0.39 29.34
CA ILE A 533 11.55 -1.59 30.16
C ILE A 533 10.32 -1.77 31.02
N VAL A 534 9.56 -2.83 30.77
CA VAL A 534 8.30 -3.13 31.46
C VAL A 534 8.50 -4.40 32.27
N SER A 535 8.65 -4.25 33.58
CA SER A 535 8.98 -5.34 34.49
C SER A 535 7.81 -5.66 35.41
N ASP A 536 7.65 -6.93 35.74
CA ASP A 536 6.88 -7.36 36.90
C ASP A 536 7.62 -6.97 38.19
N THR A 537 6.90 -7.04 39.29
CA THR A 537 7.35 -6.59 40.61
C THR A 537 8.66 -7.29 41.01
N ALA A 538 8.81 -8.59 40.72
CA ALA A 538 10.01 -9.35 41.06
C ALA A 538 11.22 -8.95 40.20
N SER A 539 11.05 -8.80 38.88
CA SER A 539 12.16 -8.45 37.97
C SER A 539 12.55 -6.97 38.02
N SER A 540 11.68 -6.10 38.57
CA SER A 540 11.98 -4.67 38.73
C SER A 540 13.01 -4.37 39.83
N ASN A 541 13.29 -5.34 40.70
CA ASN A 541 14.25 -5.23 41.78
C ASN A 541 15.69 -5.34 41.23
N PRO A 542 16.59 -4.36 41.46
CA PRO A 542 17.99 -4.40 41.00
C PRO A 542 18.82 -5.60 41.48
N GLN A 543 18.39 -6.28 42.54
CA GLN A 543 19.00 -7.51 43.05
C GLN A 543 18.46 -8.77 42.36
N SER A 544 17.43 -8.66 41.53
CA SER A 544 16.89 -9.79 40.76
C SER A 544 17.88 -10.23 39.68
N PRO A 545 18.07 -11.55 39.46
CA PRO A 545 18.83 -12.04 38.32
C PRO A 545 18.23 -11.64 36.96
N ASP A 546 16.94 -11.30 36.94
CA ASP A 546 16.20 -10.92 35.72
C ASP A 546 16.08 -9.40 35.54
N TYR A 547 16.77 -8.62 36.38
CA TYR A 547 16.80 -7.16 36.26
C TYR A 547 17.53 -6.71 35.00
N VAL A 548 16.85 -5.93 34.15
CA VAL A 548 17.45 -5.37 32.94
C VAL A 548 18.39 -4.22 33.30
N THR A 549 19.68 -4.39 33.09
CA THR A 549 20.69 -3.35 33.33
C THR A 549 20.83 -2.39 32.14
N ASP A 550 21.28 -1.16 32.38
CA ASP A 550 21.55 -0.20 31.30
C ASP A 550 22.65 -0.72 30.35
N THR A 551 23.59 -1.52 30.85
CA THR A 551 24.60 -2.20 30.03
C THR A 551 23.96 -3.16 29.02
N GLN A 552 22.95 -3.93 29.42
CA GLN A 552 22.21 -4.80 28.49
C GLN A 552 21.49 -3.99 27.42
N ILE A 553 20.88 -2.86 27.79
CA ILE A 553 20.21 -1.96 26.85
C ILE A 553 21.21 -1.38 25.83
N GLN A 554 22.38 -0.92 26.29
CA GLN A 554 23.43 -0.40 25.40
C GLN A 554 24.01 -1.47 24.48
N ASN A 555 24.24 -2.68 25.02
CA ASN A 555 24.70 -3.81 24.22
C ASN A 555 23.67 -4.19 23.15
N GLN A 556 22.38 -4.15 23.49
CA GLN A 556 21.31 -4.43 22.54
C GLN A 556 21.22 -3.37 21.44
N LEU A 557 21.34 -2.09 21.78
CA LEU A 557 21.34 -1.02 20.78
C LEU A 557 22.56 -1.13 19.86
N ARG A 558 23.73 -1.50 20.40
CA ARG A 558 24.94 -1.77 19.61
C ARG A 558 24.74 -2.96 18.67
N TYR A 559 24.13 -4.04 19.15
CA TYR A 559 23.80 -5.20 18.33
C TYR A 559 22.84 -4.82 17.20
N LEU A 560 21.74 -4.11 17.52
CA LEU A 560 20.76 -3.65 16.55
C LEU A 560 21.40 -2.74 15.47
N THR A 561 22.21 -1.77 15.90
CA THR A 561 22.91 -0.88 14.96
C THR A 561 23.89 -1.65 14.06
N ALA A 562 24.56 -2.68 14.59
CA ALA A 562 25.45 -3.53 13.80
C ALA A 562 24.67 -4.39 12.79
N ALA A 563 23.55 -4.99 13.20
CA ALA A 563 22.71 -5.84 12.36
C ALA A 563 22.16 -5.11 11.12
N TYR A 564 21.82 -3.83 11.26
CA TYR A 564 21.23 -3.01 10.18
C TYR A 564 22.24 -2.14 9.42
N ARG A 565 23.52 -2.15 9.82
CA ARG A 565 24.56 -1.31 9.23
C ARG A 565 24.67 -1.52 7.72
N ASN A 566 24.63 -2.77 7.27
CA ASN A 566 24.73 -3.11 5.84
C ASN A 566 23.45 -2.76 5.06
N SER A 567 22.33 -2.57 5.75
CA SER A 567 21.07 -2.11 5.16
C SER A 567 21.00 -0.58 5.03
N SER A 568 22.03 0.17 5.43
CA SER A 568 22.05 1.63 5.46
C SER A 568 20.95 2.26 6.33
N ILE A 569 20.50 1.55 7.38
CA ILE A 569 19.50 2.00 8.35
C ILE A 569 20.20 2.25 9.68
N GLY A 570 20.08 3.46 10.22
CA GLY A 570 20.62 3.83 11.53
C GLY A 570 19.54 3.85 12.60
N TYR A 571 19.92 3.57 13.84
CA TYR A 571 19.05 3.73 15.01
C TYR A 571 19.70 4.69 16.00
N ARG A 572 18.95 5.70 16.43
CA ARG A 572 19.37 6.67 17.45
C ARG A 572 18.51 6.47 18.69
N LEU A 573 19.14 6.28 19.84
CA LEU A 573 18.42 6.22 21.10
C LEU A 573 17.86 7.61 21.45
N ALA A 574 16.54 7.72 21.47
CA ALA A 574 15.82 8.96 21.77
C ALA A 574 15.36 9.04 23.24
N GLY A 575 15.15 7.90 23.90
CA GLY A 575 14.79 7.86 25.32
C GLY A 575 14.69 6.44 25.88
N ILE A 576 14.83 6.33 27.20
CA ILE A 576 14.60 5.10 27.97
C ILE A 576 13.63 5.43 29.12
N ASP A 577 12.64 4.58 29.33
CA ASP A 577 11.86 4.57 30.58
C ASP A 577 11.70 3.16 31.14
N ARG A 578 11.42 3.10 32.44
CA ARG A 578 11.27 1.86 33.21
C ARG A 578 9.95 1.92 33.96
N THR A 579 9.11 0.91 33.78
CA THR A 579 7.78 0.82 34.35
C THR A 579 7.60 -0.53 35.04
N THR A 580 7.15 -0.52 36.29
CA THR A 580 6.77 -1.73 37.02
C THR A 580 5.26 -1.93 36.93
N ASN A 581 4.81 -2.96 36.22
CA ASN A 581 3.41 -3.32 36.09
C ASN A 581 3.28 -4.79 35.67
N ASP A 582 2.83 -5.66 36.59
CA ASP A 582 2.75 -7.11 36.38
C ASP A 582 1.83 -7.48 35.20
N THR A 583 0.70 -6.78 35.04
CA THR A 583 -0.23 -7.03 33.93
C THR A 583 0.41 -6.70 32.58
N TRP A 584 1.09 -5.56 32.49
CA TRP A 584 1.78 -5.17 31.26
C TRP A 584 2.99 -6.06 30.99
N ALA A 585 3.77 -6.41 32.01
CA ALA A 585 4.92 -7.30 31.88
C ALA A 585 4.53 -8.68 31.34
N ALA A 586 3.32 -9.15 31.62
CA ALA A 586 2.75 -10.41 31.15
C ALA A 586 1.93 -10.32 29.84
N ASN A 587 1.97 -9.19 29.13
CA ASN A 587 1.19 -8.93 27.90
C ASN A 587 -0.34 -8.92 28.08
N GLY A 588 -0.83 -8.66 29.31
CA GLY A 588 -2.27 -8.69 29.62
C GLY A 588 -3.06 -7.47 29.14
N ASP A 589 -2.40 -6.33 28.90
CA ASP A 589 -3.02 -5.08 28.41
C ASP A 589 -2.03 -4.29 27.53
N ASP A 590 -1.70 -4.83 26.35
CA ASP A 590 -0.79 -4.19 25.39
C ASP A 590 -1.27 -2.80 24.95
N LEU A 591 -2.57 -2.67 24.71
CA LEU A 591 -3.15 -1.41 24.22
C LEU A 591 -3.07 -0.29 25.27
N GLY A 592 -3.37 -0.59 26.54
CA GLY A 592 -3.23 0.36 27.64
C GLY A 592 -1.77 0.73 27.88
N MET A 593 -0.86 -0.25 27.83
CA MET A 593 0.58 -0.03 27.93
C MET A 593 1.08 0.92 26.84
N LYS A 594 0.81 0.61 25.56
CA LYS A 594 1.30 1.42 24.44
C LYS A 594 0.68 2.82 24.40
N ARG A 595 -0.60 2.98 24.76
CA ARG A 595 -1.22 4.31 24.94
C ARG A 595 -0.50 5.15 25.98
N SER A 596 -0.03 4.52 27.06
CA SER A 596 0.65 5.23 28.16
C SER A 596 2.11 5.54 27.84
N LEU A 597 2.81 4.64 27.15
CA LEU A 597 4.27 4.68 27.04
C LEU A 597 4.79 5.16 25.69
N ARG A 598 4.08 4.92 24.58
CA ARG A 598 4.55 5.24 23.22
C ARG A 598 4.98 6.71 23.09
N ARG A 599 6.11 6.94 22.41
CA ARG A 599 6.67 8.26 22.10
C ARG A 599 6.94 8.43 20.60
N GLY A 600 6.99 9.68 20.16
CA GLY A 600 7.30 10.05 18.78
C GLY A 600 6.11 9.89 17.81
N THR A 601 6.39 10.10 16.52
CA THR A 601 5.42 9.93 15.42
C THR A 601 5.42 8.47 14.93
N TYR A 602 4.78 8.19 13.79
CA TYR A 602 4.81 6.87 13.18
C TYR A 602 6.19 6.47 12.63
N SER A 603 7.10 7.42 12.42
CA SER A 603 8.48 7.16 12.01
C SER A 603 9.42 6.82 13.18
N ALA A 604 8.96 6.92 14.43
CA ALA A 604 9.72 6.54 15.62
C ALA A 604 9.47 5.08 16.02
N LEU A 605 10.54 4.33 16.26
CA LEU A 605 10.49 2.96 16.75
C LEU A 605 10.33 2.94 18.27
N ASN A 606 9.34 2.22 18.77
CA ASN A 606 9.15 1.98 20.20
C ASN A 606 9.33 0.49 20.49
N ILE A 607 10.26 0.16 21.38
CA ILE A 607 10.58 -1.22 21.78
C ILE A 607 10.23 -1.40 23.26
N TYR A 608 9.35 -2.34 23.56
CA TYR A 608 8.87 -2.70 24.89
C TYR A 608 9.52 -4.02 25.32
N TYR A 609 10.54 -3.94 26.18
CA TYR A 609 11.14 -5.13 26.79
C TYR A 609 10.32 -5.54 28.02
N GLN A 610 9.54 -6.61 27.88
CA GLN A 610 8.65 -7.14 28.91
C GLN A 610 9.32 -8.32 29.64
N SER A 611 9.30 -8.35 30.97
CA SER A 611 9.96 -9.43 31.74
C SER A 611 9.27 -10.79 31.64
N GLN A 612 7.97 -10.82 31.30
CA GLN A 612 7.19 -12.05 31.24
C GLN A 612 6.29 -12.11 30.00
N LEU A 613 6.82 -11.79 28.81
CA LEU A 613 6.04 -11.77 27.59
C LEU A 613 5.38 -13.14 27.30
N GLN A 614 4.04 -13.15 27.25
CA GLN A 614 3.22 -14.36 27.08
C GLN A 614 2.25 -14.23 25.90
N THR A 615 1.87 -15.38 25.33
CA THR A 615 0.83 -15.50 24.30
C THR A 615 -0.56 -15.25 24.87
N THR A 616 -1.43 -14.64 24.08
CA THR A 616 -2.84 -14.38 24.46
C THR A 616 -3.79 -15.39 23.81
N SER A 617 -5.09 -15.32 24.09
CA SER A 617 -6.11 -16.25 23.55
C SER A 617 -6.31 -16.19 22.03
N GLY A 618 -5.63 -15.27 21.34
CA GLY A 618 -5.66 -15.14 19.87
C GLY A 618 -4.44 -15.71 19.13
N THR A 619 -3.40 -16.15 19.83
CA THR A 619 -2.15 -16.60 19.19
C THR A 619 -2.33 -17.98 18.53
N THR A 620 -2.17 -18.03 17.21
CA THR A 620 -2.53 -19.22 16.43
C THR A 620 -1.50 -20.33 16.63
N GLY A 621 -1.94 -21.51 17.10
CA GLY A 621 -1.07 -22.70 17.21
C GLY A 621 -0.21 -22.77 18.48
N VAL A 622 -0.40 -21.86 19.45
CA VAL A 622 0.31 -21.86 20.73
C VAL A 622 -0.68 -21.72 21.90
N PRO A 623 -0.58 -22.52 22.98
CA PRO A 623 -1.43 -22.36 24.16
C PRO A 623 -1.33 -20.95 24.76
N THR A 624 -2.45 -20.40 25.22
CA THR A 624 -2.47 -19.12 25.97
C THR A 624 -1.60 -19.21 27.21
N GLY A 625 -0.80 -18.17 27.47
CA GLY A 625 0.14 -18.12 28.59
C GLY A 625 1.48 -18.83 28.33
N ALA A 626 1.74 -19.25 27.08
CA ALA A 626 3.06 -19.73 26.68
C ALA A 626 4.05 -18.57 26.58
N LEU A 627 5.33 -18.85 26.79
CA LEU A 627 6.39 -17.84 26.66
C LEU A 627 6.55 -17.44 25.20
N LEU A 628 6.51 -16.14 24.94
CA LEU A 628 6.72 -15.54 23.62
C LEU A 628 8.04 -14.77 23.63
N LEU A 629 8.89 -14.95 22.60
CA LEU A 629 10.17 -14.24 22.53
C LEU A 629 10.00 -12.78 22.06
N GLY A 630 9.11 -12.55 21.09
CA GLY A 630 8.81 -11.21 20.60
C GLY A 630 7.65 -11.18 19.60
N SER A 631 7.14 -9.99 19.35
CA SER A 631 6.20 -9.65 18.29
C SER A 631 6.30 -8.17 17.95
N CYS A 632 6.36 -7.83 16.66
CA CYS A 632 6.23 -6.46 16.18
C CYS A 632 5.08 -6.30 15.20
N SER A 633 4.52 -5.09 15.18
CA SER A 633 3.60 -4.66 14.15
C SER A 633 4.30 -4.56 12.79
N LEU A 634 3.65 -5.04 11.73
CA LEU A 634 4.03 -4.71 10.35
C LEU A 634 3.60 -3.25 9.99
N PRO A 635 4.25 -2.61 9.00
CA PRO A 635 3.82 -1.29 8.51
C PRO A 635 2.38 -1.30 7.99
N ALA A 636 1.62 -0.27 8.35
CA ALA A 636 0.22 -0.12 8.00
C ALA A 636 0.03 1.06 7.02
N ALA A 637 -0.81 0.85 5.99
CA ALA A 637 -1.16 1.90 5.04
C ALA A 637 -2.04 2.99 5.67
N GLY A 638 -2.04 4.19 5.08
CA GLY A 638 -2.97 5.26 5.44
C GLY A 638 -2.57 6.10 6.66
N VAL A 639 -1.40 5.83 7.27
CA VAL A 639 -0.84 6.72 8.29
C VAL A 639 -0.22 7.95 7.62
N THR A 640 -0.62 9.13 8.07
CA THR A 640 -0.18 10.43 7.55
C THR A 640 0.28 11.32 8.70
N ARG A 641 0.96 12.43 8.39
CA ARG A 641 1.42 13.39 9.42
C ARG A 641 0.29 14.00 10.26
N SER A 642 -0.94 13.98 9.74
CA SER A 642 -2.15 14.43 10.45
C SER A 642 -2.88 13.30 11.18
N THR A 643 -2.45 12.04 11.04
CA THR A 643 -3.07 10.91 11.73
C THR A 643 -2.79 11.00 13.22
N LEU A 644 -3.83 10.90 14.05
CA LEU A 644 -3.68 10.95 15.51
C LEU A 644 -2.95 9.71 16.03
N PRO A 645 -2.09 9.83 17.07
CA PRO A 645 -1.34 8.70 17.63
C PRO A 645 -2.19 7.50 18.03
N ASP A 646 -3.42 7.73 18.51
CA ASP A 646 -4.35 6.65 18.88
C ASP A 646 -4.68 5.70 17.71
N ALA A 647 -4.58 6.16 16.46
CA ALA A 647 -4.88 5.35 15.28
C ALA A 647 -3.73 4.39 14.90
N TYR A 648 -2.51 4.64 15.37
CA TYR A 648 -1.35 3.77 15.17
C TYR A 648 -0.70 3.35 16.50
N VAL A 649 -1.45 3.41 17.60
CA VAL A 649 -0.90 3.19 18.95
C VAL A 649 -0.34 1.78 19.15
N VAL A 650 -0.83 0.79 18.40
CA VAL A 650 -0.36 -0.60 18.45
C VAL A 650 1.02 -0.79 17.78
N ASP A 651 1.48 0.19 17.00
CA ASP A 651 2.77 0.14 16.32
C ASP A 651 3.93 0.05 17.33
N GLY A 652 4.93 -0.78 17.01
CA GLY A 652 6.09 -1.02 17.85
C GLY A 652 6.36 -2.50 18.07
N CYS A 653 7.27 -2.78 18.98
CA CYS A 653 7.85 -4.10 19.18
C CYS A 653 7.80 -4.52 20.63
N ASN A 654 7.14 -5.64 20.92
CA ASN A 654 7.09 -6.25 22.24
C ASN A 654 8.10 -7.40 22.27
N ILE A 655 9.04 -7.38 23.20
CA ILE A 655 10.16 -8.32 23.22
C ILE A 655 10.36 -8.82 24.65
N LEU A 656 10.61 -10.12 24.81
CA LEU A 656 10.94 -10.69 26.11
C LEU A 656 12.32 -10.18 26.56
N SER A 657 12.40 -9.51 27.71
CA SER A 657 13.66 -8.91 28.18
C SER A 657 14.79 -9.94 28.39
N GLY A 658 14.45 -11.20 28.64
CA GLY A 658 15.41 -12.30 28.75
C GLY A 658 16.20 -12.60 27.47
N THR A 659 15.79 -12.07 26.31
CA THR A 659 16.53 -12.20 25.02
C THR A 659 17.57 -11.09 24.81
N LEU A 660 17.65 -10.11 25.72
CA LEU A 660 18.70 -9.09 25.67
C LEU A 660 20.10 -9.73 25.78
N PRO A 661 21.16 -9.09 25.27
CA PRO A 661 22.53 -9.58 25.38
C PRO A 661 22.89 -9.91 26.84
N GLY A 662 23.16 -11.18 27.14
CA GLY A 662 23.45 -11.66 28.50
C GLY A 662 22.22 -11.94 29.38
N GLY A 663 21.02 -11.97 28.80
CA GLY A 663 19.79 -12.39 29.47
C GLY A 663 19.70 -13.91 29.71
N ASN A 664 18.59 -14.35 30.29
CA ASN A 664 18.39 -15.72 30.80
C ASN A 664 17.85 -16.72 29.75
N ILE A 665 17.48 -16.27 28.54
CA ILE A 665 16.98 -17.14 27.48
C ILE A 665 18.14 -17.71 26.66
N GLY A 666 18.67 -18.85 27.08
CA GLY A 666 19.78 -19.52 26.41
C GLY A 666 19.51 -19.77 24.92
N GLY A 667 20.48 -19.41 24.07
CA GLY A 667 20.40 -19.53 22.61
C GLY A 667 19.75 -18.35 21.89
N TYR A 668 19.09 -17.44 22.62
CA TYR A 668 18.42 -16.25 22.08
C TYR A 668 18.75 -14.95 22.85
N ASN A 669 19.82 -14.97 23.65
CA ASN A 669 20.25 -13.90 24.55
C ASN A 669 21.49 -13.14 24.04
N LEU A 670 21.66 -13.01 22.73
CA LEU A 670 22.70 -12.17 22.11
C LEU A 670 22.11 -10.92 21.45
N GLY A 671 20.78 -10.80 21.44
CA GLY A 671 20.04 -9.67 20.88
C GLY A 671 19.47 -9.90 19.48
N GLY A 672 19.56 -11.13 18.95
CA GLY A 672 19.05 -11.51 17.63
C GLY A 672 17.53 -11.43 17.53
N THR A 673 16.82 -11.74 18.62
CA THR A 673 15.35 -11.55 18.70
C THR A 673 14.96 -10.11 18.35
N THR A 674 15.60 -9.10 18.94
CA THR A 674 15.30 -7.70 18.60
C THR A 674 15.58 -7.37 17.14
N ALA A 675 16.66 -7.90 16.55
CA ALA A 675 16.95 -7.68 15.14
C ALA A 675 15.88 -8.31 14.22
N HIS A 676 15.41 -9.52 14.55
CA HIS A 676 14.30 -10.19 13.86
C HIS A 676 13.01 -9.39 13.91
N GLU A 677 12.62 -9.00 15.12
CA GLU A 677 11.38 -8.30 15.42
C GLU A 677 11.35 -6.91 14.73
N VAL A 678 12.43 -6.14 14.83
CA VAL A 678 12.57 -4.86 14.11
C VAL A 678 12.58 -5.06 12.58
N GLY A 679 12.90 -6.27 12.10
CA GLY A 679 12.79 -6.65 10.69
C GLY A 679 11.34 -6.58 10.20
N HIS A 680 10.41 -7.13 11.00
CA HIS A 680 8.97 -6.98 10.76
C HIS A 680 8.52 -5.53 10.86
N TRP A 681 9.01 -4.75 11.82
CA TRP A 681 8.64 -3.34 11.92
C TRP A 681 9.07 -2.50 10.70
N ASN A 682 10.17 -2.91 10.04
CA ASN A 682 10.60 -2.38 8.74
C ASN A 682 9.91 -3.04 7.52
N GLY A 683 9.01 -4.00 7.77
CA GLY A 683 8.14 -4.62 6.78
C GLY A 683 8.69 -5.90 6.13
N LEU A 684 9.69 -6.56 6.70
CA LEU A 684 10.08 -7.88 6.22
C LEU A 684 9.10 -8.96 6.68
N LEU A 685 8.92 -9.97 5.84
CA LEU A 685 8.20 -11.19 6.18
C LEU A 685 9.20 -12.28 6.60
N HIS A 686 8.72 -13.33 7.26
CA HIS A 686 9.54 -14.52 7.50
C HIS A 686 9.98 -15.14 6.17
N THR A 687 11.20 -15.69 6.11
CA THR A 687 11.72 -16.40 4.92
C THR A 687 10.86 -17.60 4.53
N PHE A 688 10.16 -18.19 5.50
CA PHE A 688 9.22 -19.29 5.33
C PHE A 688 7.74 -18.87 5.24
N ASN A 689 7.47 -17.58 5.00
CA ASN A 689 6.13 -17.07 4.86
C ASN A 689 5.36 -17.80 3.73
N GLY A 690 4.05 -17.98 3.88
CA GLY A 690 3.23 -18.75 2.94
C GLY A 690 3.30 -20.28 3.11
N TYR A 691 4.31 -20.79 3.82
CA TYR A 691 4.44 -22.21 4.20
C TYR A 691 4.34 -23.17 3.00
N THR A 692 4.95 -22.80 1.88
CA THR A 692 4.85 -23.55 0.62
C THR A 692 6.11 -23.45 -0.21
N CYS A 693 6.42 -24.50 -0.97
CA CYS A 693 7.45 -24.50 -2.02
C CYS A 693 6.84 -24.29 -3.42
N SER A 694 5.63 -23.73 -3.48
CA SER A 694 4.89 -23.56 -4.73
C SER A 694 5.52 -22.47 -5.59
N SER A 695 5.58 -22.69 -6.90
CA SER A 695 5.95 -21.65 -7.87
C SER A 695 4.92 -20.51 -7.96
N ALA A 696 3.75 -20.66 -7.32
CA ALA A 696 2.71 -19.63 -7.27
C ALA A 696 2.82 -18.67 -6.07
N ASP A 697 3.64 -19.00 -5.07
CA ASP A 697 3.87 -18.17 -3.88
C ASP A 697 5.35 -18.16 -3.50
N PHE A 698 5.95 -16.98 -3.53
CA PHE A 698 7.40 -16.80 -3.50
C PHE A 698 7.97 -16.60 -2.10
N GLY A 699 7.28 -17.10 -1.07
CA GLY A 699 7.73 -17.01 0.31
C GLY A 699 7.62 -15.59 0.90
N ASP A 700 8.78 -14.97 1.13
CA ASP A 700 8.93 -13.63 1.69
C ASP A 700 8.89 -12.50 0.63
N TYR A 701 8.74 -12.87 -0.64
CA TYR A 701 8.68 -11.96 -1.80
C TYR A 701 9.99 -11.17 -2.03
N VAL A 702 11.11 -11.65 -1.49
CA VAL A 702 12.45 -11.13 -1.73
C VAL A 702 13.17 -12.07 -2.70
N ALA A 703 13.90 -11.50 -3.67
CA ALA A 703 14.38 -12.27 -4.81
C ALA A 703 15.64 -13.10 -4.51
N ASP A 704 16.48 -12.66 -3.56
CA ASP A 704 17.75 -13.30 -3.21
C ASP A 704 17.63 -14.24 -2.00
N THR A 705 16.44 -14.44 -1.45
CA THR A 705 16.10 -15.39 -0.39
C THR A 705 15.55 -16.68 -0.99
N PRO A 706 16.21 -17.85 -0.77
CA PRO A 706 15.68 -19.14 -1.19
C PRO A 706 14.32 -19.44 -0.55
N GLN A 707 13.43 -20.15 -1.26
CA GLN A 707 12.15 -20.56 -0.69
C GLN A 707 12.36 -21.53 0.48
N GLN A 708 11.57 -21.34 1.53
CA GLN A 708 11.58 -22.17 2.72
C GLN A 708 10.13 -22.51 3.10
N VAL A 709 9.83 -23.77 3.43
CA VAL A 709 8.45 -24.18 3.78
C VAL A 709 8.16 -24.06 5.28
N SER A 710 9.20 -24.11 6.10
CA SER A 710 9.07 -24.15 7.56
C SER A 710 10.30 -23.57 8.25
N SER A 711 10.09 -22.93 9.39
CA SER A 711 11.12 -22.24 10.16
C SER A 711 12.24 -23.15 10.65
N THR A 712 13.45 -22.63 10.85
CA THR A 712 14.61 -23.39 11.34
C THR A 712 14.66 -23.39 12.86
N SER A 713 14.98 -24.55 13.44
CA SER A 713 15.25 -24.68 14.87
C SER A 713 16.74 -24.99 15.09
N GLY A 714 17.35 -24.31 16.06
CA GLY A 714 18.78 -24.45 16.34
C GLY A 714 19.67 -23.72 15.32
N CYS A 715 20.86 -24.26 15.10
CA CYS A 715 21.79 -23.82 14.06
C CYS A 715 22.36 -25.05 13.33
N PRO A 716 21.58 -25.69 12.44
CA PRO A 716 22.06 -26.82 11.65
C PRO A 716 23.16 -26.36 10.69
N SER A 717 24.04 -27.26 10.25
CA SER A 717 25.10 -26.91 9.27
C SER A 717 24.56 -26.69 7.86
N SER A 718 23.42 -27.29 7.53
CA SER A 718 22.71 -27.09 6.27
C SER A 718 21.26 -27.54 6.44
N ARG A 719 20.37 -26.94 5.66
CA ARG A 719 18.97 -27.30 5.56
C ARG A 719 18.46 -26.85 4.21
N ASP A 720 17.58 -27.62 3.58
CA ASP A 720 16.88 -27.25 2.35
C ASP A 720 15.52 -27.93 2.39
N THR A 721 14.48 -27.14 2.60
CA THR A 721 13.10 -27.62 2.65
C THR A 721 12.39 -27.54 1.31
N CYS A 722 12.94 -26.80 0.35
CA CYS A 722 12.37 -26.60 -0.98
C CYS A 722 13.39 -26.90 -2.09
N PRO A 723 13.94 -28.14 -2.18
CA PRO A 723 15.00 -28.47 -3.12
C PRO A 723 14.56 -28.42 -4.60
N ASN A 724 13.25 -28.36 -4.86
CA ASN A 724 12.65 -28.36 -6.20
C ASN A 724 11.69 -27.18 -6.43
N SER A 725 11.78 -26.09 -5.67
CA SER A 725 10.94 -24.91 -5.89
C SER A 725 11.26 -24.25 -7.24
N GLY A 726 10.50 -24.60 -8.27
CA GLY A 726 10.27 -23.83 -9.50
C GLY A 726 11.45 -23.61 -10.44
N VAL A 727 12.58 -23.08 -9.98
CA VAL A 727 13.67 -22.64 -10.84
C VAL A 727 15.06 -22.93 -10.24
N SER A 728 15.95 -23.49 -11.07
CA SER A 728 17.29 -23.90 -10.69
C SER A 728 18.18 -22.73 -10.28
N ALA A 729 18.96 -22.92 -9.21
CA ALA A 729 19.95 -21.97 -8.68
C ALA A 729 20.91 -21.38 -9.75
N GLY A 730 21.15 -22.10 -10.86
CA GLY A 730 22.05 -21.68 -11.93
C GLY A 730 21.60 -20.49 -12.79
N ILE A 731 20.38 -19.96 -12.59
CA ILE A 731 19.89 -18.75 -13.28
C ILE A 731 20.16 -17.48 -12.46
N TYR A 732 20.43 -17.59 -11.15
CA TYR A 732 20.87 -16.48 -10.33
C TYR A 732 22.37 -16.24 -10.54
N ASN A 733 22.71 -15.34 -11.46
CA ASN A 733 24.10 -15.00 -11.81
C ASN A 733 24.68 -13.88 -10.91
N GLY A 734 24.03 -13.57 -9.80
CA GLY A 734 24.38 -12.43 -8.95
C GLY A 734 24.27 -11.08 -9.66
N VAL A 735 24.73 -10.02 -8.98
CA VAL A 735 24.76 -8.66 -9.51
C VAL A 735 25.73 -8.61 -10.70
N GLY A 736 25.18 -8.50 -11.93
CA GLY A 736 25.96 -8.39 -13.17
C GLY A 736 25.52 -9.34 -14.31
N GLY A 737 24.61 -10.29 -14.05
CA GLY A 737 24.07 -11.19 -15.08
C GLY A 737 22.85 -10.65 -15.85
N PRO A 738 22.40 -11.34 -16.93
CA PRO A 738 21.24 -10.95 -17.74
C PRO A 738 19.89 -11.02 -16.99
N ASN A 739 19.87 -11.70 -15.83
CA ASN A 739 18.78 -11.66 -14.87
C ASN A 739 19.35 -11.43 -13.45
N PRO A 740 19.62 -10.17 -13.06
CA PRO A 740 20.21 -9.84 -11.76
C PRO A 740 19.27 -10.10 -10.56
N TYR A 741 18.01 -10.46 -10.83
CA TYR A 741 16.99 -10.76 -9.83
C TYR A 741 16.80 -12.26 -9.62
N GLY A 742 17.53 -13.09 -10.38
CA GLY A 742 17.24 -14.51 -10.46
C GLY A 742 15.82 -14.82 -10.90
N PRO A 743 15.48 -16.09 -11.05
CA PRO A 743 14.11 -16.50 -11.05
C PRO A 743 13.55 -16.42 -9.63
N GLN A 744 12.39 -15.79 -9.48
CA GLN A 744 11.77 -15.61 -8.17
C GLN A 744 11.37 -16.97 -7.57
N GLY A 745 11.69 -17.17 -6.28
CA GLY A 745 11.44 -18.42 -5.57
C GLY A 745 12.35 -19.58 -5.98
N TYR A 746 13.62 -19.27 -6.29
CA TYR A 746 14.59 -20.28 -6.72
C TYR A 746 14.88 -21.32 -5.62
N SER A 747 15.26 -22.52 -6.06
CA SER A 747 15.65 -23.62 -5.17
C SER A 747 17.07 -23.40 -4.65
N GLY A 748 17.27 -23.56 -3.34
CA GLY A 748 18.57 -23.45 -2.69
C GLY A 748 18.46 -23.74 -1.19
N PRO A 749 19.60 -23.84 -0.48
CA PRO A 749 19.58 -24.06 0.97
C PRO A 749 18.73 -23.02 1.69
N ASP A 750 17.94 -23.46 2.67
CA ASP A 750 17.16 -22.59 3.54
C ASP A 750 18.08 -21.51 4.13
N PRO A 751 17.61 -20.25 4.25
CA PRO A 751 18.41 -19.14 4.75
C PRO A 751 18.59 -19.17 6.28
N ILE A 752 19.21 -20.23 6.80
CA ILE A 752 19.37 -20.53 8.24
C ILE A 752 20.13 -19.44 9.02
N HIS A 753 20.94 -18.63 8.34
CA HIS A 753 21.73 -17.53 8.93
C HIS A 753 21.02 -16.17 8.86
N ASN A 754 19.81 -16.13 8.28
CA ASN A 754 19.05 -14.91 8.07
C ASN A 754 18.27 -14.49 9.31
N PHE A 755 18.30 -13.21 9.65
CA PHE A 755 17.55 -12.70 10.81
C PHE A 755 16.05 -12.97 10.75
N MET A 756 15.44 -13.11 9.56
CA MET A 756 14.01 -13.38 9.38
C MET A 756 13.63 -14.88 9.46
N ASP A 757 14.58 -15.77 9.79
CA ASP A 757 14.32 -17.18 10.14
C ASP A 757 14.31 -17.37 11.68
N TYR A 758 13.97 -18.56 12.16
CA TYR A 758 13.87 -18.90 13.60
C TYR A 758 15.11 -19.55 14.23
N SER A 759 16.23 -19.58 13.52
CA SER A 759 17.52 -20.07 14.04
C SER A 759 17.95 -19.38 15.34
N THR A 760 18.76 -20.08 16.14
CA THR A 760 19.35 -19.50 17.38
C THR A 760 20.29 -18.33 17.06
N ASP A 761 20.46 -17.40 18.00
CA ASP A 761 21.21 -16.15 17.78
C ASP A 761 22.64 -16.37 17.27
N VAL A 762 23.30 -17.46 17.70
CA VAL A 762 24.66 -17.82 17.26
C VAL A 762 24.76 -18.12 15.76
N CYS A 763 23.63 -18.42 15.12
CA CYS A 763 23.55 -18.71 13.70
C CYS A 763 23.38 -17.45 12.86
N TYR A 764 22.95 -16.33 13.45
CA TYR A 764 22.61 -15.16 12.64
C TYR A 764 23.84 -14.44 12.11
N GLU A 765 23.80 -14.14 10.81
CA GLU A 765 24.84 -13.38 10.12
C GLU A 765 24.32 -12.03 9.60
N GLY A 766 23.07 -11.96 9.12
CA GLY A 766 22.55 -10.73 8.54
C GLY A 766 21.24 -10.85 7.78
N PHE A 767 20.78 -9.72 7.25
CA PHE A 767 19.78 -9.65 6.19
C PHE A 767 20.45 -9.85 4.84
N SER A 768 19.70 -10.36 3.86
CA SER A 768 20.16 -10.34 2.48
C SER A 768 20.19 -8.90 1.93
N PRO A 769 20.96 -8.63 0.86
CA PRO A 769 20.84 -7.39 0.10
C PRO A 769 19.40 -7.07 -0.33
N GLY A 770 18.62 -8.08 -0.74
CA GLY A 770 17.18 -8.02 -1.03
C GLY A 770 16.34 -7.48 0.08
N GLN A 771 16.47 -8.09 1.24
CA GLN A 771 15.76 -7.65 2.43
C GLN A 771 16.15 -6.21 2.79
N SER A 772 17.43 -5.85 2.63
CA SER A 772 17.89 -4.47 2.85
C SER A 772 17.21 -3.47 1.91
N ALA A 773 17.18 -3.74 0.61
CA ALA A 773 16.49 -2.89 -0.36
C ALA A 773 14.97 -2.84 -0.12
N ARG A 774 14.37 -3.97 0.26
CA ARG A 774 12.95 -4.09 0.59
C ARG A 774 12.58 -3.18 1.76
N MET A 775 13.34 -3.21 2.85
CA MET A 775 13.12 -2.35 4.02
C MET A 775 13.19 -0.86 3.64
N LEU A 776 14.18 -0.45 2.85
CA LEU A 776 14.33 0.94 2.40
C LEU A 776 13.15 1.40 1.53
N ASN A 777 12.64 0.54 0.66
CA ASN A 777 11.47 0.84 -0.17
C ASN A 777 10.18 0.91 0.66
N LEU A 778 9.97 -0.03 1.58
CA LEU A 778 8.80 -0.02 2.47
C LEU A 778 8.83 1.17 3.42
N TRP A 779 10.01 1.58 3.91
CA TRP A 779 10.18 2.82 4.66
C TRP A 779 9.64 4.03 3.89
N ARG A 780 10.01 4.17 2.61
CA ARG A 780 9.53 5.27 1.74
C ARG A 780 8.02 5.25 1.52
N ILE A 781 7.42 4.06 1.48
CA ILE A 781 5.98 3.90 1.25
C ILE A 781 5.18 4.23 2.52
N TYR A 782 5.64 3.76 3.68
CA TYR A 782 4.82 3.72 4.90
C TYR A 782 5.25 4.70 5.99
N ARG A 783 6.53 5.10 6.06
CA ARG A 783 7.08 5.85 7.20
C ARG A 783 7.75 7.17 6.83
N GLU A 784 8.24 7.34 5.59
CA GLU A 784 8.95 8.54 5.17
C GLU A 784 8.06 9.80 5.17
N GLY A 785 8.55 10.87 5.79
CA GLY A 785 7.88 12.18 5.80
C GLY A 785 6.78 12.34 6.86
N LEU A 786 6.69 11.43 7.84
CA LEU A 786 5.71 11.40 8.93
C LEU A 786 6.20 11.97 10.26
#